data_AF-A0A8H6TBZ9-F1
#
_entry.id   AF-A0A8H6TBZ9-F1
#
_cell.length_a   1.000
_cell.length_b   1.000
_cell.length_c   1.000
_cell.angle_alpha   90.00
_cell.angle_beta   90.00
_cell.angle_gamma   90.00
#
_symmetry.space_group_name_H-M   'P 1'
#
loop_
_entity.id
_entity.type
_entity.pdbx_description
1 polymer ?
#
loop_
_entity_poly.entity_id
_entity_poly.type
_entity_poly.pdbx_seq_one_letter_code
_entity_poly.pdbx_strand_id
1 'polypeptide(L)'
;MSSTPATTAAALASANVGFDHLFANDISGAREALSKSDSPFHLLGLGVSAFLEAALGMETGLMAEAARLLAASEAGARKARDAEAKRVKDAARTAKPGTIIRDGAGRFAAGLEYEILSADAVVMLGLTHALSESYMGYLLCMYSLNAAHSKFTKLYKTVFPTGLDGYHTPSPSRRPSVSDLSTAGDIAASVSTLSVTDSSPSSPGASASASTTTLSTSSPSASTSASTSTSTSTSSLAPAPPTITRSLFGRWGGSSVSLNTPAVSKAEQREREEIEKLERTRPPQNTVEEFVVSGTAFGFGLFNLVFSLLPKKVQSLVGLFGFKHDRELALRALAVSAGVSVLDGTDVAGGYNEGRERDVHGVFAGLVLMTFHGVVLLMAGYQADEAKTLRVYRAIVDSIEARYPTGALWILNRAKILRMSNDADAAIAVLQKGLEVGPEPDKPRFVQADTLLVFELAWTLLAQRRYAEAATAFVKLTELNSWSHATYYFIAAGCYGALGDKAKAQELYDALPELLGSKGKKVGGKDLPTEVLIRKKLEFYKEKQKRRGGDPAKFGEVVCISSADELGIFWNTHQRIGDDIAEAHIKELAALTPPIALVGATSPYLAAVSDGHAGGANASHPDIDTPDESALRALLLGILHRTLRLWEPARVLLEVARDTQAKVSTWIAGVANFELAVLELKWAQAEAEEKGDTNDKSIWAWRLAGADAHLDAAQVFAGKNEIDLSSRLDSRIALLRDEIAKKKAVVR
;
A
#
# COMPACT_ATOMS: atom_id res chain seq x y z
N MET A 1 -30.02 3.35 -29.13
CA MET A 1 -29.59 2.62 -30.34
C MET A 1 -29.10 1.24 -29.92
N SER A 2 -29.06 0.25 -30.82
CA SER A 2 -28.30 -0.98 -30.58
C SER A 2 -26.83 -0.67 -30.79
N SER A 3 -25.98 -0.88 -29.79
CA SER A 3 -24.55 -0.96 -30.03
C SER A 3 -24.26 -2.17 -30.92
N THR A 4 -23.33 -2.01 -31.85
CA THR A 4 -22.59 -3.11 -32.48
C THR A 4 -21.21 -3.20 -31.81
N PRO A 5 -20.53 -4.36 -31.83
CA PRO A 5 -19.19 -4.46 -31.26
C PRO A 5 -18.19 -3.46 -31.82
N ALA A 6 -18.32 -3.08 -33.11
CA ALA A 6 -17.52 -2.03 -33.74
C ALA A 6 -17.77 -0.65 -33.11
N THR A 7 -19.02 -0.30 -32.79
CA THR A 7 -19.32 0.95 -32.07
C THR A 7 -18.86 0.93 -30.62
N THR A 8 -18.82 -0.25 -29.97
CA THR A 8 -18.26 -0.38 -28.60
C THR A 8 -16.76 -0.13 -28.60
N ALA A 9 -16.02 -0.77 -29.53
CA ALA A 9 -14.57 -0.58 -29.67
C ALA A 9 -14.21 0.87 -30.00
N ALA A 10 -14.95 1.53 -30.89
CA ALA A 10 -14.74 2.94 -31.24
C ALA A 10 -15.06 3.89 -30.05
N ALA A 11 -16.12 3.62 -29.29
CA ALA A 11 -16.47 4.41 -28.11
C ALA A 11 -15.44 4.27 -26.98
N LEU A 12 -14.85 3.08 -26.79
CA LEU A 12 -13.76 2.86 -25.84
C LEU A 12 -12.48 3.58 -26.28
N ALA A 13 -12.06 3.41 -27.53
CA ALA A 13 -10.86 4.08 -28.06
C ALA A 13 -10.96 5.62 -27.96
N SER A 14 -12.12 6.18 -28.30
CA SER A 14 -12.39 7.63 -28.16
C SER A 14 -12.35 8.11 -26.69
N ALA A 15 -12.81 7.29 -25.74
CA ALA A 15 -12.71 7.62 -24.31
C ALA A 15 -11.26 7.54 -23.80
N ASN A 16 -10.46 6.58 -24.31
CA ASN A 16 -9.07 6.41 -23.91
C ASN A 16 -8.18 7.61 -24.28
N VAL A 17 -8.45 8.31 -25.40
CA VAL A 17 -7.80 9.59 -25.71
C VAL A 17 -7.96 10.61 -24.57
N GLY A 18 -9.13 10.66 -23.94
CA GLY A 18 -9.37 11.51 -22.78
C GLY A 18 -8.55 11.14 -21.55
N PHE A 19 -8.38 9.84 -21.30
CA PHE A 19 -7.48 9.35 -20.27
C PHE A 19 -6.00 9.61 -20.60
N ASP A 20 -5.60 9.54 -21.87
CA ASP A 20 -4.24 9.87 -22.31
C ASP A 20 -3.86 11.33 -21.97
N HIS A 21 -4.75 12.30 -22.26
CA HIS A 21 -4.55 13.69 -21.83
C HIS A 21 -4.46 13.83 -20.31
N LEU A 22 -5.37 13.18 -19.56
CA LEU A 22 -5.40 13.22 -18.09
C LEU A 22 -4.08 12.70 -17.48
N PHE A 23 -3.56 11.58 -17.99
CA PHE A 23 -2.30 11.00 -17.53
C PHE A 23 -1.05 11.74 -18.02
N ALA A 24 -1.17 12.56 -19.08
CA ALA A 24 -0.15 13.50 -19.56
C ALA A 24 -0.14 14.86 -18.82
N ASN A 25 -0.93 15.00 -17.75
CA ASN A 25 -1.12 16.23 -16.94
C ASN A 25 -2.00 17.33 -17.59
N ASP A 26 -2.76 17.00 -18.64
CA ASP A 26 -3.64 17.92 -19.38
C ASP A 26 -5.12 17.66 -19.06
N ILE A 27 -5.60 18.28 -17.97
CA ILE A 27 -7.00 18.16 -17.52
C ILE A 27 -8.01 18.82 -18.49
N SER A 28 -7.56 19.80 -19.29
CA SER A 28 -8.44 20.51 -20.24
C SER A 28 -8.66 19.70 -21.52
N GLY A 29 -7.59 19.17 -22.12
CA GLY A 29 -7.67 18.25 -23.24
C GLY A 29 -8.41 16.96 -22.88
N ALA A 30 -8.26 16.47 -21.65
CA ALA A 30 -9.04 15.35 -21.13
C ALA A 30 -10.55 15.65 -21.17
N ARG A 31 -10.98 16.78 -20.59
CA ARG A 31 -12.37 17.23 -20.61
C ARG A 31 -12.90 17.42 -22.04
N GLU A 32 -12.13 18.06 -22.92
CA GLU A 32 -12.52 18.29 -24.32
C GLU A 32 -12.70 16.97 -25.08
N ALA A 33 -11.75 16.05 -24.97
CA ALA A 33 -11.82 14.72 -25.59
C ALA A 33 -13.02 13.91 -25.07
N LEU A 34 -13.24 13.91 -23.75
CA LEU A 34 -14.32 13.14 -23.13
C LEU A 34 -15.71 13.74 -23.39
N SER A 35 -15.82 15.06 -23.59
CA SER A 35 -17.09 15.72 -23.91
C SER A 35 -17.61 15.43 -25.32
N LYS A 36 -16.87 14.69 -26.16
CA LYS A 36 -17.24 14.36 -27.55
C LYS A 36 -18.31 13.27 -27.68
N SER A 37 -18.73 12.60 -26.59
CA SER A 37 -19.80 11.60 -26.63
C SER A 37 -20.46 11.35 -25.26
N ASP A 38 -21.80 11.19 -25.23
CA ASP A 38 -22.55 10.69 -24.06
C ASP A 38 -22.43 9.15 -23.86
N SER A 39 -21.35 8.53 -24.34
CA SER A 39 -21.13 7.09 -24.14
C SER A 39 -20.79 6.81 -22.66
N PRO A 40 -21.17 5.66 -22.08
CA PRO A 40 -20.90 5.40 -20.67
C PRO A 40 -19.39 5.35 -20.36
N PHE A 41 -18.53 5.06 -21.35
CA PHE A 41 -17.07 5.14 -21.22
C PHE A 41 -16.58 6.59 -21.07
N HIS A 42 -17.11 7.51 -21.87
CA HIS A 42 -16.80 8.94 -21.80
C HIS A 42 -17.33 9.56 -20.51
N LEU A 43 -18.57 9.20 -20.11
CA LEU A 43 -19.17 9.63 -18.84
C LEU A 43 -18.39 9.10 -17.62
N LEU A 44 -17.81 7.89 -17.70
CA LEU A 44 -16.88 7.41 -16.67
C LEU A 44 -15.62 8.28 -16.63
N GLY A 45 -14.99 8.56 -17.77
CA GLY A 45 -13.81 9.42 -17.84
C GLY A 45 -14.05 10.82 -17.30
N LEU A 46 -15.18 11.45 -17.62
CA LEU A 46 -15.57 12.75 -17.04
C LEU A 46 -15.75 12.64 -15.53
N GLY A 47 -16.45 11.61 -15.05
CA GLY A 47 -16.67 11.38 -13.62
C GLY A 47 -15.39 11.08 -12.84
N VAL A 48 -14.44 10.36 -13.44
CA VAL A 48 -13.09 10.10 -12.89
C VAL A 48 -12.25 11.37 -12.88
N SER A 49 -12.28 12.17 -13.94
CA SER A 49 -11.56 13.45 -14.01
C SER A 49 -12.05 14.41 -12.93
N ALA A 50 -13.38 14.63 -12.86
CA ALA A 50 -14.01 15.45 -11.84
C ALA A 50 -13.76 14.90 -10.42
N PHE A 51 -13.76 13.58 -10.22
CA PHE A 51 -13.40 12.97 -8.93
C PHE A 51 -11.94 13.24 -8.56
N LEU A 52 -10.99 13.14 -9.50
CA LEU A 52 -9.57 13.36 -9.21
C LEU A 52 -9.27 14.84 -8.91
N GLU A 53 -9.86 15.78 -9.65
CA GLU A 53 -9.82 17.20 -9.29
C GLU A 53 -10.43 17.43 -7.90
N ALA A 54 -11.62 16.90 -7.66
CA ALA A 54 -12.31 17.00 -6.38
C ALA A 54 -11.52 16.38 -5.23
N ALA A 55 -10.82 15.26 -5.42
CA ALA A 55 -10.12 14.52 -4.37
C ALA A 55 -8.67 14.98 -4.14
N LEU A 56 -8.02 15.58 -5.13
CA LEU A 56 -6.67 16.14 -4.99
C LEU A 56 -6.69 17.60 -4.55
N GLY A 57 -7.64 18.42 -5.03
CA GLY A 57 -7.88 19.78 -4.55
C GLY A 57 -8.75 19.82 -3.26
N MET A 58 -9.51 18.75 -3.03
CA MET A 58 -10.53 18.63 -1.97
C MET A 58 -11.64 19.70 -2.09
N GLU A 59 -12.09 19.91 -3.33
CA GLU A 59 -13.12 20.84 -3.74
C GLU A 59 -14.50 20.16 -3.69
N THR A 60 -15.26 20.38 -2.61
CA THR A 60 -16.55 19.71 -2.36
C THR A 60 -17.61 20.01 -3.43
N GLY A 61 -17.52 21.12 -4.16
CA GLY A 61 -18.40 21.44 -5.28
C GLY A 61 -18.27 20.45 -6.45
N LEU A 62 -17.07 19.96 -6.72
CA LEU A 62 -16.81 19.02 -7.82
C LEU A 62 -17.27 17.59 -7.49
N MET A 63 -17.36 17.22 -6.20
CA MET A 63 -17.87 15.91 -5.77
C MET A 63 -19.32 15.64 -6.24
N ALA A 64 -20.16 16.67 -6.29
CA ALA A 64 -21.55 16.54 -6.74
C ALA A 64 -21.62 16.23 -8.26
N GLU A 65 -20.76 16.86 -9.05
CA GLU A 65 -20.69 16.66 -10.49
C GLU A 65 -20.04 15.30 -10.83
N ALA A 66 -18.97 14.92 -10.12
CA ALA A 66 -18.40 13.57 -10.20
C ALA A 66 -19.47 12.51 -9.92
N ALA A 67 -20.25 12.63 -8.83
CA ALA A 67 -21.33 11.70 -8.51
C ALA A 67 -22.41 11.64 -9.62
N ARG A 68 -22.78 12.79 -10.21
CA ARG A 68 -23.75 12.87 -11.32
C ARG A 68 -23.26 12.12 -12.56
N LEU A 69 -22.01 12.36 -12.97
CA LEU A 69 -21.39 11.75 -14.15
C LEU A 69 -21.20 10.24 -13.98
N LEU A 70 -20.71 9.81 -12.81
CA LEU A 70 -20.53 8.40 -12.47
C LEU A 70 -21.87 7.64 -12.44
N ALA A 71 -22.93 8.22 -11.85
CA ALA A 71 -24.26 7.63 -11.87
C ALA A 71 -24.86 7.54 -13.29
N ALA A 72 -24.61 8.53 -14.15
CA ALA A 72 -25.02 8.50 -15.55
C ALA A 72 -24.28 7.41 -16.35
N SER A 73 -22.97 7.25 -16.13
CA SER A 73 -22.18 6.14 -16.68
C SER A 73 -22.72 4.78 -16.24
N GLU A 74 -22.99 4.60 -14.94
CA GLU A 74 -23.50 3.36 -14.34
C GLU A 74 -24.82 2.91 -14.97
N ALA A 75 -25.77 3.83 -15.08
CA ALA A 75 -27.07 3.60 -15.72
C ALA A 75 -26.94 3.35 -17.24
N GLY A 76 -26.03 4.07 -17.91
CA GLY A 76 -25.72 3.87 -19.32
C GLY A 76 -25.13 2.47 -19.61
N ALA A 77 -24.19 2.03 -18.77
CA ALA A 77 -23.57 0.71 -18.85
C ALA A 77 -24.60 -0.41 -18.64
N ARG A 78 -25.45 -0.33 -17.61
CA ARG A 78 -26.55 -1.29 -17.40
C ARG A 78 -27.47 -1.38 -18.62
N LYS A 79 -27.89 -0.22 -19.15
CA LYS A 79 -28.77 -0.13 -20.33
C LYS A 79 -28.14 -0.74 -21.59
N ALA A 80 -26.83 -0.58 -21.78
CA ALA A 80 -26.09 -1.18 -22.88
C ALA A 80 -25.97 -2.70 -22.71
N ARG A 81 -25.59 -3.18 -21.52
CA ARG A 81 -25.54 -4.61 -21.17
C ARG A 81 -26.88 -5.33 -21.39
N ASP A 82 -27.97 -4.72 -20.92
CA ASP A 82 -29.30 -5.32 -21.00
C ASP A 82 -29.85 -5.32 -22.45
N ALA A 83 -29.46 -4.33 -23.27
CA ALA A 83 -29.71 -4.34 -24.71
C ALA A 83 -28.91 -5.42 -25.43
N GLU A 84 -27.65 -5.66 -25.04
CA GLU A 84 -26.79 -6.69 -25.62
C GLU A 84 -27.25 -8.10 -25.24
N ALA A 85 -27.63 -8.33 -23.97
CA ALA A 85 -28.26 -9.57 -23.53
C ALA A 85 -29.57 -9.86 -24.29
N LYS A 86 -30.34 -8.83 -24.66
CA LYS A 86 -31.49 -8.97 -25.56
C LYS A 86 -31.03 -9.33 -26.98
N ARG A 87 -30.02 -8.66 -27.54
CA ARG A 87 -29.48 -8.93 -28.89
C ARG A 87 -29.05 -10.39 -29.04
N VAL A 88 -28.30 -10.91 -28.07
CA VAL A 88 -27.89 -12.32 -27.97
C VAL A 88 -29.11 -13.24 -27.91
N LYS A 89 -30.09 -12.94 -27.05
CA LYS A 89 -31.31 -13.75 -26.92
C LYS A 89 -32.16 -13.80 -28.20
N ASP A 90 -32.30 -12.69 -28.92
CA ASP A 90 -33.08 -12.66 -30.17
C ASP A 90 -32.29 -13.26 -31.35
N ALA A 91 -30.95 -13.21 -31.34
CA ALA A 91 -30.10 -13.98 -32.24
C ALA A 91 -30.22 -15.50 -32.00
N ALA A 92 -30.17 -15.94 -30.74
CA ALA A 92 -30.36 -17.35 -30.36
C ALA A 92 -31.75 -17.91 -30.73
N ARG A 93 -32.77 -17.04 -30.83
CA ARG A 93 -34.12 -17.40 -31.28
C ARG A 93 -34.29 -17.44 -32.81
N THR A 94 -33.32 -16.92 -33.57
CA THR A 94 -33.37 -16.84 -35.04
C THR A 94 -32.31 -17.70 -35.73
N ALA A 95 -31.30 -18.17 -35.00
CA ALA A 95 -30.30 -19.13 -35.49
C ALA A 95 -30.91 -20.51 -35.80
N LYS A 96 -30.35 -21.21 -36.80
CA LYS A 96 -30.71 -22.59 -37.11
C LYS A 96 -30.11 -23.55 -36.06
N PRO A 97 -30.78 -24.67 -35.70
CA PRO A 97 -30.20 -25.71 -34.85
C PRO A 97 -28.83 -26.15 -35.38
N GLY A 98 -27.84 -26.21 -34.49
CA GLY A 98 -26.44 -26.55 -34.84
C GLY A 98 -25.56 -25.36 -35.27
N THR A 99 -26.09 -24.15 -35.37
CA THR A 99 -25.26 -22.94 -35.65
C THR A 99 -24.49 -22.53 -34.39
N ILE A 100 -23.16 -22.51 -34.44
CA ILE A 100 -22.33 -21.91 -33.38
C ILE A 100 -22.45 -20.39 -33.49
N ILE A 101 -23.13 -19.77 -32.53
CA ILE A 101 -23.17 -18.31 -32.40
C ILE A 101 -21.92 -17.87 -31.64
N ARG A 102 -21.04 -17.08 -32.27
CA ARG A 102 -19.98 -16.36 -31.57
C ARG A 102 -20.57 -15.05 -31.05
N ASP A 103 -21.02 -15.06 -29.78
CA ASP A 103 -21.71 -13.94 -29.12
C ASP A 103 -20.76 -12.80 -28.68
N GLY A 104 -19.94 -12.31 -29.60
CA GLY A 104 -19.03 -11.19 -29.37
C GLY A 104 -17.97 -11.02 -30.47
N ALA A 105 -17.21 -9.93 -30.41
CA ALA A 105 -16.03 -9.71 -31.26
C ALA A 105 -14.77 -10.43 -30.75
N GLY A 106 -14.92 -11.45 -29.90
CA GLY A 106 -13.83 -12.11 -29.20
C GLY A 106 -14.27 -13.37 -28.45
N ARG A 107 -13.40 -13.89 -27.59
CA ARG A 107 -13.58 -15.11 -26.78
C ARG A 107 -14.52 -14.96 -25.57
N PHE A 108 -14.90 -13.73 -25.23
CA PHE A 108 -15.79 -13.43 -24.11
C PHE A 108 -17.21 -13.14 -24.63
N ALA A 109 -18.22 -13.48 -23.82
CA ALA A 109 -19.61 -13.12 -24.12
C ALA A 109 -19.78 -11.59 -24.06
N ALA A 110 -20.47 -11.03 -25.05
CA ALA A 110 -20.71 -9.60 -25.14
C ALA A 110 -21.55 -9.07 -23.96
N GLY A 111 -21.21 -7.87 -23.49
CA GLY A 111 -21.80 -7.25 -22.30
C GLY A 111 -20.95 -7.39 -21.03
N LEU A 112 -19.89 -8.22 -21.02
CA LEU A 112 -18.93 -8.24 -19.91
C LEU A 112 -18.21 -6.90 -19.73
N GLU A 113 -17.91 -6.22 -20.83
CA GLU A 113 -17.32 -4.87 -20.84
C GLU A 113 -18.23 -3.85 -20.14
N TYR A 114 -19.56 -3.98 -20.29
CA TYR A 114 -20.52 -3.12 -19.60
C TYR A 114 -20.78 -3.54 -18.15
N GLU A 115 -20.57 -4.80 -17.77
CA GLU A 115 -20.63 -5.22 -16.36
C GLU A 115 -19.40 -4.75 -15.56
N ILE A 116 -18.21 -4.77 -16.19
CA ILE A 116 -16.98 -4.15 -15.67
C ILE A 116 -17.18 -2.64 -15.50
N LEU A 117 -17.55 -1.92 -16.57
CA LEU A 117 -17.78 -0.47 -16.54
C LEU A 117 -18.81 -0.05 -15.47
N SER A 118 -19.87 -0.85 -15.28
CA SER A 118 -20.86 -0.68 -14.21
C SER A 118 -20.31 -1.04 -12.81
N ALA A 119 -19.27 -1.85 -12.69
CA ALA A 119 -18.56 -2.08 -11.44
C ALA A 119 -17.64 -0.90 -11.10
N ASP A 120 -16.87 -0.39 -12.06
CA ASP A 120 -15.95 0.74 -11.89
C ASP A 120 -16.69 2.02 -11.47
N ALA A 121 -17.79 2.34 -12.17
CA ALA A 121 -18.65 3.47 -11.82
C ALA A 121 -19.21 3.35 -10.38
N VAL A 122 -19.54 2.13 -9.92
CA VAL A 122 -20.00 1.88 -8.55
C VAL A 122 -18.87 2.02 -7.51
N VAL A 123 -17.63 1.61 -7.84
CA VAL A 123 -16.47 1.85 -6.96
C VAL A 123 -16.23 3.34 -6.80
N MET A 124 -16.14 4.08 -7.90
CA MET A 124 -15.88 5.53 -7.90
C MET A 124 -17.02 6.30 -7.21
N LEU A 125 -18.27 5.92 -7.42
CA LEU A 125 -19.42 6.53 -6.73
C LEU A 125 -19.38 6.26 -5.22
N GLY A 126 -18.99 5.04 -4.81
CA GLY A 126 -18.75 4.70 -3.41
C GLY A 126 -17.65 5.53 -2.76
N LEU A 127 -16.52 5.73 -3.45
CA LEU A 127 -15.44 6.62 -2.98
C LEU A 127 -15.91 8.07 -2.88
N THR A 128 -16.66 8.57 -3.86
CA THR A 128 -17.26 9.92 -3.85
C THR A 128 -18.20 10.09 -2.65
N HIS A 129 -18.98 9.06 -2.31
CA HIS A 129 -19.84 9.06 -1.12
C HIS A 129 -19.05 9.05 0.19
N ALA A 130 -17.90 8.37 0.28
CA ALA A 130 -17.03 8.45 1.45
C ALA A 130 -16.44 9.86 1.65
N LEU A 131 -16.03 10.52 0.56
CA LEU A 131 -15.52 11.91 0.58
C LEU A 131 -16.60 12.97 0.87
N SER A 132 -17.89 12.59 0.92
CA SER A 132 -18.94 13.47 1.46
C SER A 132 -18.92 13.62 2.99
N GLU A 133 -18.10 12.80 3.67
CA GLU A 133 -17.98 12.65 5.13
C GLU A 133 -19.28 12.37 5.92
N SER A 134 -20.40 12.21 5.24
CA SER A 134 -21.70 11.97 5.86
C SER A 134 -21.88 10.51 6.30
N TYR A 135 -22.59 10.29 7.42
CA TYR A 135 -22.95 8.94 7.88
C TYR A 135 -23.64 8.10 6.81
N MET A 136 -24.56 8.72 6.05
CA MET A 136 -25.21 8.09 4.90
C MET A 136 -24.21 7.78 3.78
N GLY A 137 -23.27 8.69 3.49
CA GLY A 137 -22.20 8.49 2.50
C GLY A 137 -21.30 7.29 2.83
N TYR A 138 -20.94 7.10 4.10
CA TYR A 138 -20.18 5.91 4.53
C TYR A 138 -20.98 4.61 4.36
N LEU A 139 -22.29 4.61 4.64
CA LEU A 139 -23.16 3.45 4.39
C LEU A 139 -23.30 3.14 2.89
N LEU A 140 -23.50 4.17 2.06
CA LEU A 140 -23.58 4.05 0.61
C LEU A 140 -22.25 3.57 0.00
N CYS A 141 -21.11 4.03 0.53
CA CYS A 141 -19.79 3.52 0.18
C CYS A 141 -19.67 2.01 0.49
N MET A 142 -19.94 1.60 1.72
CA MET A 142 -19.87 0.18 2.13
C MET A 142 -20.79 -0.73 1.29
N TYR A 143 -21.99 -0.26 0.97
CA TYR A 143 -22.91 -0.98 0.06
C TYR A 143 -22.32 -1.11 -1.36
N SER A 144 -21.82 0.01 -1.91
CA SER A 144 -21.28 0.08 -3.27
C SER A 144 -20.03 -0.80 -3.44
N LEU A 145 -19.10 -0.72 -2.49
CA LEU A 145 -17.87 -1.53 -2.50
C LEU A 145 -18.17 -3.04 -2.36
N ASN A 146 -19.14 -3.43 -1.53
CA ASN A 146 -19.58 -4.83 -1.46
C ASN A 146 -20.21 -5.32 -2.78
N ALA A 147 -21.06 -4.49 -3.40
CA ALA A 147 -21.67 -4.79 -4.69
C ALA A 147 -20.62 -4.93 -5.81
N ALA A 148 -19.64 -4.02 -5.89
CA ALA A 148 -18.55 -4.08 -6.86
C ALA A 148 -17.61 -5.27 -6.64
N HIS A 149 -17.18 -5.54 -5.40
CA HIS A 149 -16.40 -6.74 -5.06
C HIS A 149 -17.11 -8.04 -5.50
N SER A 150 -18.43 -8.09 -5.29
CA SER A 150 -19.28 -9.22 -5.68
C SER A 150 -19.44 -9.38 -7.20
N LYS A 151 -19.27 -8.31 -8.00
CA LYS A 151 -19.14 -8.38 -9.46
C LYS A 151 -17.75 -8.89 -9.85
N PHE A 152 -16.68 -8.25 -9.39
CA PHE A 152 -15.30 -8.62 -9.76
C PHE A 152 -14.93 -10.05 -9.35
N THR A 153 -15.42 -10.56 -8.23
CA THR A 153 -15.23 -11.96 -7.81
C THR A 153 -15.90 -12.97 -8.77
N LYS A 154 -16.95 -12.58 -9.48
CA LYS A 154 -17.60 -13.40 -10.52
C LYS A 154 -16.88 -13.25 -11.84
N LEU A 155 -16.62 -12.01 -12.27
CA LEU A 155 -15.87 -11.71 -13.50
C LEU A 155 -14.52 -12.42 -13.50
N TYR A 156 -13.77 -12.39 -12.40
CA TYR A 156 -12.49 -13.11 -12.27
C TYR A 156 -12.63 -14.62 -12.52
N LYS A 157 -13.68 -15.26 -12.00
CA LYS A 157 -13.96 -16.69 -12.26
C LYS A 157 -14.42 -16.97 -13.69
N THR A 158 -14.96 -15.98 -14.40
CA THR A 158 -15.40 -16.10 -15.79
C THR A 158 -14.24 -15.87 -16.77
N VAL A 159 -13.36 -14.90 -16.49
CA VAL A 159 -12.24 -14.50 -17.34
C VAL A 159 -10.98 -15.33 -17.06
N PHE A 160 -10.73 -15.68 -15.79
CA PHE A 160 -9.56 -16.44 -15.32
C PHE A 160 -9.96 -17.73 -14.56
N PRO A 161 -10.81 -18.63 -15.11
CA PRO A 161 -11.26 -19.83 -14.41
C PRO A 161 -10.12 -20.82 -14.07
N THR A 162 -8.97 -20.70 -14.74
CA THR A 162 -7.74 -21.48 -14.49
C THR A 162 -6.68 -20.69 -13.72
N GLY A 163 -7.01 -19.52 -13.17
CA GLY A 163 -6.04 -18.60 -12.57
C GLY A 163 -5.26 -17.78 -13.61
N LEU A 164 -4.24 -17.06 -13.13
CA LEU A 164 -3.46 -16.08 -13.90
C LEU A 164 -2.23 -16.65 -14.60
N ASP A 165 -1.84 -17.91 -14.34
CA ASP A 165 -0.55 -18.47 -14.76
C ASP A 165 -0.30 -18.41 -16.29
N GLY A 166 -1.37 -18.43 -17.09
CA GLY A 166 -1.30 -18.28 -18.54
C GLY A 166 -1.08 -16.86 -19.06
N TYR A 167 -1.05 -15.85 -18.18
CA TYR A 167 -0.77 -14.43 -18.49
C TYR A 167 0.63 -14.02 -18.01
N HIS A 168 1.38 -14.94 -17.40
CA HIS A 168 2.80 -14.77 -17.07
C HIS A 168 3.68 -15.48 -18.11
N THR A 169 4.76 -14.83 -18.53
CA THR A 169 5.78 -15.40 -19.42
C THR A 169 7.18 -14.88 -19.06
N PRO A 170 8.25 -15.68 -19.27
CA PRO A 170 8.26 -17.09 -19.70
C PRO A 170 8.15 -18.07 -18.51
N SER A 171 7.78 -19.32 -18.79
CA SER A 171 7.77 -20.39 -17.77
C SER A 171 9.19 -20.91 -17.51
N PRO A 172 9.60 -21.23 -16.26
CA PRO A 172 10.88 -21.88 -16.00
C PRO A 172 10.92 -23.26 -16.66
N SER A 173 12.08 -23.63 -17.22
CA SER A 173 12.25 -24.88 -17.97
C SER A 173 12.11 -26.14 -17.10
N ARG A 174 10.87 -26.62 -16.96
CA ARG A 174 10.56 -27.89 -16.31
C ARG A 174 10.92 -29.03 -17.25
N ARG A 175 12.18 -29.45 -17.23
CA ARG A 175 12.69 -30.60 -18.00
C ARG A 175 11.68 -31.76 -17.96
N PRO A 176 11.27 -32.32 -19.11
CA PRO A 176 10.59 -33.60 -19.13
C PRO A 176 11.51 -34.68 -18.56
N SER A 177 11.01 -35.47 -17.61
CA SER A 177 11.66 -36.72 -17.24
C SER A 177 11.43 -37.75 -18.35
N VAL A 178 12.33 -37.78 -19.33
CA VAL A 178 12.37 -38.87 -20.32
C VAL A 178 12.76 -40.16 -19.60
N SER A 179 11.85 -41.13 -19.63
CA SER A 179 12.14 -42.53 -19.31
C SER A 179 12.81 -43.19 -20.51
N ASP A 180 13.89 -43.93 -20.28
CA ASP A 180 14.72 -44.52 -21.34
C ASP A 180 13.97 -45.47 -22.27
N LEU A 181 14.32 -45.41 -23.55
CA LEU A 181 14.41 -46.61 -24.40
C LEU A 181 15.62 -46.47 -25.33
N SER A 182 16.39 -47.54 -25.45
CA SER A 182 17.71 -47.55 -26.07
C SER A 182 17.70 -47.69 -27.59
N THR A 183 18.69 -47.09 -28.26
CA THR A 183 19.35 -47.59 -29.47
C THR A 183 20.74 -46.93 -29.56
N ALA A 184 21.73 -47.63 -30.12
CA ALA A 184 23.15 -47.26 -30.08
C ALA A 184 23.60 -46.32 -31.22
N GLY A 185 24.79 -45.75 -31.08
CA GLY A 185 25.51 -45.01 -32.14
C GLY A 185 26.74 -44.27 -31.61
N ASP A 186 27.94 -44.77 -31.93
CA ASP A 186 29.22 -44.18 -31.51
C ASP A 186 29.62 -42.90 -32.28
N ILE A 187 30.43 -42.05 -31.65
CA ILE A 187 31.68 -41.43 -32.18
C ILE A 187 32.39 -40.69 -31.03
N ALA A 188 33.73 -40.56 -31.07
CA ALA A 188 34.57 -40.41 -29.88
C ALA A 188 35.67 -39.32 -29.93
N ALA A 189 36.39 -39.18 -28.80
CA ALA A 189 37.63 -38.41 -28.54
C ALA A 189 37.50 -36.86 -28.44
N SER A 190 38.29 -36.12 -27.65
CA SER A 190 39.53 -36.37 -26.86
C SER A 190 39.41 -35.69 -25.46
N VAL A 191 39.86 -36.25 -24.30
CA VAL A 191 41.25 -36.42 -23.77
C VAL A 191 41.97 -35.06 -23.59
N SER A 192 42.59 -34.65 -22.46
CA SER A 192 43.12 -35.31 -21.22
C SER A 192 42.51 -34.72 -19.92
N THR A 193 42.38 -35.37 -18.74
CA THR A 193 43.18 -36.32 -17.91
C THR A 193 44.35 -35.75 -17.10
N LEU A 194 44.17 -35.60 -15.78
CA LEU A 194 45.06 -36.20 -14.75
C LEU A 194 44.37 -36.25 -13.37
N SER A 195 44.88 -37.10 -12.47
CA SER A 195 44.15 -37.63 -11.30
C SER A 195 45.04 -37.86 -10.08
N VAL A 196 44.49 -37.79 -8.86
CA VAL A 196 44.94 -38.57 -7.68
C VAL A 196 43.70 -39.07 -6.90
N THR A 197 43.86 -40.21 -6.22
CA THR A 197 42.90 -40.99 -5.40
C THR A 197 42.73 -40.38 -3.97
N ASP A 198 41.84 -40.82 -3.06
CA ASP A 198 41.69 -42.20 -2.56
C ASP A 198 40.46 -42.47 -1.63
N SER A 199 40.06 -43.76 -1.61
CA SER A 199 39.36 -44.62 -0.63
C SER A 199 38.17 -44.18 0.26
N SER A 200 37.32 -45.20 0.51
CA SER A 200 36.20 -45.29 1.48
C SER A 200 36.56 -46.32 2.60
N PRO A 201 35.64 -47.02 3.35
CA PRO A 201 34.31 -46.72 3.89
C PRO A 201 34.10 -47.13 5.39
N SER A 202 32.87 -46.94 5.90
CA SER A 202 32.09 -47.83 6.84
C SER A 202 32.45 -48.11 8.33
N SER A 203 31.56 -47.62 9.23
CA SER A 203 30.72 -48.43 10.18
C SER A 203 31.39 -49.18 11.38
N PRO A 204 30.66 -49.95 12.25
CA PRO A 204 29.64 -49.47 13.23
C PRO A 204 29.71 -50.10 14.66
N GLY A 205 28.91 -49.58 15.62
CA GLY A 205 28.53 -50.23 16.90
C GLY A 205 27.86 -49.23 17.88
N ALA A 206 26.75 -49.46 18.60
CA ALA A 206 26.18 -50.63 19.32
C ALA A 206 26.91 -50.92 20.66
N SER A 207 26.30 -50.99 21.86
CA SER A 207 24.90 -50.78 22.36
C SER A 207 25.00 -50.36 23.88
N ALA A 208 24.03 -50.44 24.83
CA ALA A 208 22.68 -51.02 24.97
C ALA A 208 21.93 -50.45 26.22
N SER A 209 20.63 -50.76 26.35
CA SER A 209 19.87 -50.92 27.63
C SER A 209 19.54 -49.69 28.51
N ALA A 210 18.39 -49.59 29.21
CA ALA A 210 17.15 -50.40 29.21
C ALA A 210 15.94 -49.63 29.80
N SER A 211 14.72 -50.01 29.37
CA SER A 211 13.41 -50.21 30.06
C SER A 211 12.96 -49.36 31.29
N THR A 212 11.66 -49.19 31.64
CA THR A 212 10.45 -49.98 31.38
C THR A 212 9.15 -49.15 31.36
N THR A 213 8.19 -49.68 30.60
CA THR A 213 6.78 -49.37 30.28
C THR A 213 5.74 -49.12 31.43
N THR A 214 4.65 -48.42 31.04
CA THR A 214 3.19 -48.63 31.35
C THR A 214 2.39 -48.01 32.54
N LEU A 215 1.20 -47.50 32.14
CA LEU A 215 -0.19 -47.62 32.69
C LEU A 215 -0.81 -46.66 33.75
N SER A 216 -1.90 -46.05 33.27
CA SER A 216 -3.04 -45.28 33.81
C SER A 216 -3.69 -45.66 35.16
N THR A 217 -4.36 -44.69 35.82
CA THR A 217 -5.85 -44.64 36.02
C THR A 217 -6.41 -43.36 36.74
N SER A 218 -7.67 -43.02 36.42
CA SER A 218 -8.76 -42.35 37.22
C SER A 218 -8.56 -41.06 38.07
N SER A 219 -9.34 -40.01 37.72
CA SER A 219 -10.50 -39.41 38.46
C SER A 219 -10.55 -39.40 40.01
N PRO A 220 -11.08 -38.34 40.69
CA PRO A 220 -12.48 -37.88 40.50
C PRO A 220 -12.79 -36.37 40.68
N SER A 221 -14.08 -36.02 40.55
CA SER A 221 -14.68 -34.67 40.57
C SER A 221 -15.31 -34.27 41.93
N ALA A 222 -15.64 -32.99 42.10
CA ALA A 222 -16.62 -32.50 43.10
C ALA A 222 -17.42 -31.26 42.61
N SER A 223 -18.68 -31.15 43.02
CA SER A 223 -19.63 -30.02 42.78
C SER A 223 -19.83 -29.20 44.08
N THR A 224 -20.76 -28.23 44.29
CA THR A 224 -21.99 -27.74 43.61
C THR A 224 -22.05 -26.18 43.73
N SER A 225 -23.09 -25.33 43.81
CA SER A 225 -24.58 -25.30 44.01
C SER A 225 -25.14 -24.05 43.26
N ALA A 226 -26.40 -23.89 42.83
CA ALA A 226 -27.74 -23.92 43.48
C ALA A 226 -28.06 -22.68 44.37
N SER A 227 -29.24 -22.04 44.37
CA SER A 227 -30.47 -22.21 43.54
C SER A 227 -31.58 -21.14 43.77
N THR A 228 -32.29 -20.77 42.69
CA THR A 228 -33.78 -20.61 42.55
C THR A 228 -34.62 -19.66 43.44
N SER A 229 -35.40 -18.76 42.80
CA SER A 229 -36.90 -18.71 42.89
C SER A 229 -37.53 -17.52 42.11
N THR A 230 -38.84 -17.36 41.86
CA THR A 230 -39.97 -18.25 41.43
C THR A 230 -41.25 -17.40 41.32
N SER A 231 -42.07 -17.48 40.25
CA SER A 231 -43.56 -17.39 40.32
C SER A 231 -44.30 -17.61 38.97
N THR A 232 -45.12 -18.67 38.92
CA THR A 232 -46.53 -18.79 38.44
C THR A 232 -47.11 -17.94 37.28
N SER A 233 -48.06 -18.40 36.44
CA SER A 233 -48.84 -19.67 36.40
C SER A 233 -49.70 -19.80 35.12
N THR A 234 -49.99 -21.06 34.68
CA THR A 234 -51.22 -21.54 33.94
C THR A 234 -51.64 -20.85 32.61
N SER A 235 -52.20 -21.48 31.56
CA SER A 235 -52.57 -22.87 31.16
C SER A 235 -53.27 -22.78 29.76
N SER A 236 -53.39 -23.77 28.87
CA SER A 236 -52.88 -25.16 28.69
C SER A 236 -53.24 -25.64 27.25
N LEU A 237 -53.07 -26.95 26.95
CA LEU A 237 -53.48 -27.68 25.73
C LEU A 237 -52.69 -27.45 24.41
N ALA A 238 -52.64 -28.50 23.59
CA ALA A 238 -51.88 -28.69 22.35
C ALA A 238 -52.86 -28.82 21.14
N PRO A 239 -52.47 -28.87 19.83
CA PRO A 239 -51.15 -29.22 19.27
C PRO A 239 -50.60 -28.32 18.12
N ALA A 240 -49.42 -28.67 17.60
CA ALA A 240 -48.82 -28.16 16.34
C ALA A 240 -49.64 -28.63 15.10
N PRO A 241 -49.63 -27.94 13.93
CA PRO A 241 -48.46 -27.47 13.14
C PRO A 241 -48.70 -26.03 12.55
N PRO A 242 -48.23 -25.57 11.36
CA PRO A 242 -47.20 -26.05 10.41
C PRO A 242 -46.16 -24.99 9.95
N THR A 243 -45.16 -25.42 9.17
CA THR A 243 -44.23 -24.54 8.43
C THR A 243 -44.77 -24.22 7.02
N ILE A 244 -44.71 -22.97 6.58
CA ILE A 244 -45.29 -22.51 5.31
C ILE A 244 -44.25 -22.39 4.17
N THR A 245 -44.41 -23.28 3.18
CA THR A 245 -44.05 -23.20 1.75
C THR A 245 -42.79 -22.43 1.30
N ARG A 246 -41.83 -23.16 0.73
CA ARG A 246 -41.27 -22.78 -0.58
C ARG A 246 -42.27 -23.19 -1.68
N SER A 247 -42.29 -22.47 -2.79
CA SER A 247 -43.30 -22.60 -3.84
C SER A 247 -42.67 -22.74 -5.24
N LEU A 248 -43.27 -23.63 -6.04
CA LEU A 248 -43.39 -23.63 -7.50
C LEU A 248 -42.22 -23.03 -8.33
N PHE A 249 -41.40 -23.89 -8.93
CA PHE A 249 -41.67 -24.30 -10.33
C PHE A 249 -40.85 -25.53 -10.71
N GLY A 250 -41.52 -26.59 -11.16
CA GLY A 250 -40.91 -27.81 -11.66
C GLY A 250 -41.97 -28.68 -12.36
N ARG A 251 -41.51 -29.60 -13.23
CA ARG A 251 -42.33 -30.55 -14.01
C ARG A 251 -43.22 -29.91 -15.10
N TRP A 252 -42.60 -29.63 -16.24
CA TRP A 252 -43.11 -30.17 -17.50
C TRP A 252 -42.06 -31.13 -18.06
N GLY A 253 -42.50 -32.33 -18.45
CA GLY A 253 -41.62 -33.39 -18.96
C GLY A 253 -41.82 -33.56 -20.46
N GLY A 254 -40.73 -33.53 -21.21
CA GLY A 254 -40.69 -33.99 -22.60
C GLY A 254 -39.90 -35.31 -22.66
N SER A 255 -40.41 -36.29 -23.40
CA SER A 255 -39.74 -37.59 -23.56
C SER A 255 -38.43 -37.44 -24.32
N SER A 256 -37.31 -37.73 -23.67
CA SER A 256 -35.99 -37.71 -24.29
C SER A 256 -35.82 -38.93 -25.20
N VAL A 257 -36.01 -38.74 -26.51
CA VAL A 257 -35.49 -39.67 -27.51
C VAL A 257 -33.96 -39.61 -27.45
N SER A 258 -33.31 -40.71 -27.06
CA SER A 258 -31.86 -40.75 -26.91
C SER A 258 -31.17 -40.80 -28.27
N LEU A 259 -30.79 -39.63 -28.78
CA LEU A 259 -29.91 -39.51 -29.94
C LEU A 259 -28.50 -39.94 -29.55
N ASN A 260 -27.99 -40.99 -30.19
CA ASN A 260 -26.59 -41.40 -30.05
C ASN A 260 -25.66 -40.31 -30.60
N THR A 261 -25.10 -39.48 -29.72
CA THR A 261 -23.84 -38.79 -30.00
C THR A 261 -22.73 -39.85 -30.09
N PRO A 262 -21.83 -39.79 -31.09
CA PRO A 262 -20.67 -40.68 -31.13
C PRO A 262 -19.80 -40.42 -29.90
N ALA A 263 -19.24 -41.50 -29.32
CA ALA A 263 -18.36 -41.39 -28.16
C ALA A 263 -17.03 -40.75 -28.57
N VAL A 264 -16.89 -39.45 -28.26
CA VAL A 264 -15.65 -38.68 -28.48
C VAL A 264 -14.48 -39.41 -27.81
N SER A 265 -13.41 -39.64 -28.56
CA SER A 265 -12.26 -40.40 -28.07
C SER A 265 -11.49 -39.64 -26.98
N LYS A 266 -10.75 -40.38 -26.15
CA LYS A 266 -9.86 -39.77 -25.14
C LYS A 266 -8.73 -38.92 -25.75
N ALA A 267 -8.44 -39.09 -27.05
CA ALA A 267 -7.50 -38.23 -27.77
C ALA A 267 -8.17 -36.89 -28.10
N GLU A 268 -9.33 -36.90 -28.76
CA GLU A 268 -10.12 -35.70 -29.08
C GLU A 268 -10.53 -34.92 -27.81
N GLN A 269 -10.75 -35.60 -26.68
CA GLN A 269 -11.00 -34.92 -25.39
C GLN A 269 -9.78 -34.13 -24.92
N ARG A 270 -8.57 -34.73 -24.95
CA ARG A 270 -7.32 -34.03 -24.60
C ARG A 270 -6.98 -32.91 -25.56
N GLU A 271 -7.16 -33.13 -26.86
CA GLU A 271 -6.98 -32.10 -27.89
C GLU A 271 -7.92 -30.91 -27.67
N ARG A 272 -9.19 -31.17 -27.29
CA ARG A 272 -10.14 -30.11 -26.89
C ARG A 272 -9.72 -29.41 -25.60
N GLU A 273 -9.26 -30.13 -24.59
CA GLU A 273 -8.73 -29.54 -23.35
C GLU A 273 -7.50 -28.65 -23.61
N GLU A 274 -6.60 -29.05 -24.50
CA GLU A 274 -5.43 -28.25 -24.90
C GLU A 274 -5.82 -27.04 -25.76
N ILE A 275 -6.74 -27.18 -26.71
CA ILE A 275 -7.25 -26.05 -27.51
C ILE A 275 -8.02 -25.05 -26.62
N GLU A 276 -8.88 -25.52 -25.72
CA GLU A 276 -9.60 -24.65 -24.78
C GLU A 276 -8.63 -23.91 -23.85
N LYS A 277 -7.58 -24.60 -23.38
CA LYS A 277 -6.49 -24.00 -22.60
C LYS A 277 -5.75 -22.93 -23.41
N LEU A 278 -5.41 -23.19 -24.67
CA LEU A 278 -4.73 -22.23 -25.55
C LEU A 278 -5.62 -21.01 -25.87
N GLU A 279 -6.91 -21.17 -26.16
CA GLU A 279 -7.84 -20.03 -26.36
C GLU A 279 -8.04 -19.21 -25.07
N ARG A 280 -7.96 -19.86 -23.90
CA ARG A 280 -8.06 -19.22 -22.58
C ARG A 280 -6.78 -18.46 -22.16
N THR A 281 -5.60 -18.92 -22.58
CA THR A 281 -4.32 -18.28 -22.26
C THR A 281 -3.74 -17.41 -23.39
N ARG A 282 -4.38 -17.36 -24.57
CA ARG A 282 -3.97 -16.43 -25.64
C ARG A 282 -4.01 -14.97 -25.12
N PRO A 283 -3.09 -14.09 -25.57
CA PRO A 283 -3.23 -12.65 -25.36
C PRO A 283 -4.51 -12.09 -26.01
N PRO A 284 -5.10 -11.00 -25.47
CA PRO A 284 -6.22 -10.30 -26.10
C PRO A 284 -5.95 -9.92 -27.56
N GLN A 285 -6.97 -10.02 -28.42
CA GLN A 285 -6.86 -9.74 -29.86
C GLN A 285 -7.48 -8.40 -30.30
N ASN A 286 -8.17 -7.68 -29.41
CA ASN A 286 -8.75 -6.36 -29.67
C ASN A 286 -8.99 -5.59 -28.36
N THR A 287 -9.31 -4.30 -28.48
CA THR A 287 -9.51 -3.38 -27.35
C THR A 287 -10.62 -3.80 -26.39
N VAL A 288 -11.65 -4.51 -26.85
CA VAL A 288 -12.74 -5.00 -25.98
C VAL A 288 -12.30 -6.25 -25.20
N GLU A 289 -11.54 -7.17 -25.81
CA GLU A 289 -10.90 -8.27 -25.06
C GLU A 289 -9.89 -7.76 -24.04
N GLU A 290 -9.14 -6.71 -24.38
CA GLU A 290 -8.16 -6.07 -23.49
C GLU A 290 -8.84 -5.41 -22.29
N PHE A 291 -9.89 -4.62 -22.52
CA PHE A 291 -10.72 -4.04 -21.46
C PHE A 291 -11.29 -5.12 -20.53
N VAL A 292 -11.77 -6.24 -21.08
CA VAL A 292 -12.34 -7.34 -20.28
C VAL A 292 -11.27 -8.05 -19.43
N VAL A 293 -10.07 -8.29 -19.96
CA VAL A 293 -8.95 -8.88 -19.20
C VAL A 293 -8.45 -7.89 -18.15
N SER A 294 -8.07 -6.68 -18.57
CA SER A 294 -7.40 -5.71 -17.71
C SER A 294 -8.33 -5.18 -16.61
N GLY A 295 -9.57 -4.79 -16.93
CA GLY A 295 -10.55 -4.33 -15.94
C GLY A 295 -10.94 -5.42 -14.93
N THR A 296 -11.07 -6.67 -15.37
CA THR A 296 -11.34 -7.79 -14.44
C THR A 296 -10.16 -8.05 -13.50
N ALA A 297 -8.94 -8.04 -14.03
CA ALA A 297 -7.74 -8.26 -13.23
C ALA A 297 -7.46 -7.10 -12.27
N PHE A 298 -7.66 -5.85 -12.73
CA PHE A 298 -7.60 -4.64 -11.90
C PHE A 298 -8.58 -4.70 -10.73
N GLY A 299 -9.89 -4.84 -11.01
CA GLY A 299 -10.90 -4.79 -9.96
C GLY A 299 -10.77 -5.93 -8.94
N PHE A 300 -10.47 -7.15 -9.41
CA PHE A 300 -10.21 -8.27 -8.49
C PHE A 300 -8.94 -8.03 -7.65
N GLY A 301 -7.85 -7.59 -8.28
CA GLY A 301 -6.59 -7.31 -7.59
C GLY A 301 -6.70 -6.17 -6.57
N LEU A 302 -7.35 -5.07 -6.94
CA LEU A 302 -7.60 -3.92 -6.08
C LEU A 302 -8.36 -4.32 -4.80
N PHE A 303 -9.46 -5.05 -4.92
CA PHE A 303 -10.23 -5.48 -3.74
C PHE A 303 -9.44 -6.43 -2.84
N ASN A 304 -8.74 -7.42 -3.39
CA ASN A 304 -7.91 -8.33 -2.59
C ASN A 304 -6.76 -7.58 -1.89
N LEU A 305 -6.10 -6.64 -2.58
CA LEU A 305 -5.03 -5.83 -1.99
C LEU A 305 -5.58 -4.95 -0.86
N VAL A 306 -6.65 -4.19 -1.10
CA VAL A 306 -7.28 -3.32 -0.08
C VAL A 306 -7.69 -4.13 1.16
N PHE A 307 -8.35 -5.29 0.99
CA PHE A 307 -8.71 -6.14 2.12
C PHE A 307 -7.50 -6.70 2.89
N SER A 308 -6.39 -6.98 2.21
CA SER A 308 -5.13 -7.40 2.85
C SER A 308 -4.40 -6.28 3.60
N LEU A 309 -4.77 -5.02 3.36
CA LEU A 309 -4.20 -3.83 4.01
C LEU A 309 -5.07 -3.29 5.15
N LEU A 310 -6.28 -3.84 5.35
CA LEU A 310 -7.12 -3.50 6.51
C LEU A 310 -6.45 -3.94 7.83
N PRO A 311 -6.67 -3.22 8.95
CA PRO A 311 -6.20 -3.68 10.26
C PRO A 311 -6.78 -5.05 10.64
N LYS A 312 -6.02 -5.90 11.33
CA LYS A 312 -6.39 -7.31 11.61
C LYS A 312 -7.80 -7.49 12.22
N LYS A 313 -8.23 -6.58 13.11
CA LYS A 313 -9.59 -6.61 13.70
C LYS A 313 -10.69 -6.43 12.64
N VAL A 314 -10.45 -5.60 11.62
CA VAL A 314 -11.36 -5.37 10.50
C VAL A 314 -11.29 -6.53 9.49
N GLN A 315 -10.10 -7.10 9.25
CA GLN A 315 -9.94 -8.32 8.44
C GLN A 315 -10.78 -9.48 8.99
N SER A 316 -10.75 -9.72 10.29
CA SER A 316 -11.59 -10.74 10.94
C SER A 316 -13.08 -10.47 10.76
N LEU A 317 -13.51 -9.20 10.86
CA LEU A 317 -14.91 -8.82 10.70
C LEU A 317 -15.40 -9.04 9.27
N VAL A 318 -14.63 -8.63 8.24
CA VAL A 318 -15.01 -8.92 6.84
C VAL A 318 -14.90 -10.42 6.52
N GLY A 319 -13.98 -11.13 7.16
CA GLY A 319 -13.90 -12.60 7.09
C GLY A 319 -15.20 -13.30 7.51
N LEU A 320 -15.89 -12.79 8.55
CA LEU A 320 -17.21 -13.29 8.97
C LEU A 320 -18.31 -13.09 7.92
N PHE A 321 -18.22 -12.04 7.09
CA PHE A 321 -19.11 -11.82 5.94
C PHE A 321 -18.67 -12.58 4.68
N GLY A 322 -17.65 -13.45 4.78
CA GLY A 322 -17.17 -14.29 3.68
C GLY A 322 -16.17 -13.62 2.75
N PHE A 323 -15.74 -12.39 3.04
CA PHE A 323 -14.65 -11.75 2.29
C PHE A 323 -13.33 -12.48 2.58
N LYS A 324 -12.71 -13.02 1.52
CA LYS A 324 -11.36 -13.58 1.56
C LYS A 324 -10.44 -12.65 0.78
N HIS A 325 -9.16 -12.64 1.15
CA HIS A 325 -8.12 -11.91 0.42
C HIS A 325 -6.87 -12.77 0.29
N ASP A 326 -6.15 -12.58 -0.81
CA ASP A 326 -4.79 -13.08 -1.02
C ASP A 326 -3.97 -11.92 -1.61
N ARG A 327 -2.94 -11.49 -0.88
CA ARG A 327 -2.13 -10.33 -1.29
C ARG A 327 -1.19 -10.66 -2.44
N GLU A 328 -0.68 -11.89 -2.52
CA GLU A 328 0.22 -12.25 -3.62
C GLU A 328 -0.57 -12.39 -4.92
N LEU A 329 -1.74 -13.04 -4.87
CA LEU A 329 -2.66 -13.10 -6.00
C LEU A 329 -3.16 -11.71 -6.40
N ALA A 330 -3.38 -10.80 -5.45
CA ALA A 330 -3.74 -9.42 -5.73
C ALA A 330 -2.67 -8.69 -6.56
N LEU A 331 -1.40 -8.81 -6.16
CA LEU A 331 -0.27 -8.20 -6.86
C LEU A 331 -0.06 -8.82 -8.25
N ARG A 332 -0.22 -10.15 -8.39
CA ARG A 332 -0.25 -10.84 -9.71
C ARG A 332 -1.36 -10.28 -10.61
N ALA A 333 -2.58 -10.13 -10.09
CA ALA A 333 -3.73 -9.62 -10.85
C ALA A 333 -3.52 -8.18 -11.31
N LEU A 334 -3.00 -7.32 -10.44
CA LEU A 334 -2.65 -5.94 -10.80
C LEU A 334 -1.50 -5.88 -11.82
N ALA A 335 -0.49 -6.75 -11.73
CA ALA A 335 0.59 -6.83 -12.70
C ALA A 335 0.09 -7.26 -14.10
N VAL A 336 -0.83 -8.24 -14.14
CA VAL A 336 -1.53 -8.67 -15.36
C VAL A 336 -2.34 -7.52 -15.98
N SER A 337 -3.04 -6.70 -15.18
CA SER A 337 -3.73 -5.52 -15.70
C SER A 337 -2.76 -4.44 -16.20
N ALA A 338 -1.70 -4.14 -15.46
CA ALA A 338 -0.68 -3.16 -15.84
C ALA A 338 0.13 -3.56 -17.09
N GLY A 339 0.05 -4.83 -17.51
CA GLY A 339 0.78 -5.39 -18.64
C GLY A 339 2.27 -5.62 -18.36
N VAL A 340 2.66 -5.76 -17.09
CA VAL A 340 4.06 -5.94 -16.66
C VAL A 340 4.26 -7.36 -16.15
N SER A 341 5.21 -8.12 -16.72
CA SER A 341 5.53 -9.46 -16.24
C SER A 341 6.31 -9.36 -14.92
N VAL A 342 5.61 -9.43 -13.79
CA VAL A 342 6.20 -9.33 -12.45
C VAL A 342 5.76 -10.48 -11.57
N LEU A 343 6.75 -11.29 -11.16
CA LEU A 343 6.91 -11.69 -9.76
C LEU A 343 8.37 -12.02 -9.42
N ASP A 344 9.16 -12.54 -10.36
CA ASP A 344 10.49 -13.08 -10.03
C ASP A 344 11.60 -12.02 -10.12
N GLY A 345 11.47 -11.05 -11.03
CA GLY A 345 12.32 -9.85 -11.07
C GLY A 345 13.70 -10.06 -11.70
N THR A 346 13.79 -10.99 -12.66
CA THR A 346 14.99 -11.34 -13.44
C THR A 346 15.10 -10.57 -14.76
N ASP A 347 13.99 -10.35 -15.48
CA ASP A 347 13.93 -9.59 -16.74
C ASP A 347 12.67 -8.72 -16.79
N VAL A 348 12.75 -7.58 -17.46
CA VAL A 348 11.64 -6.64 -17.66
C VAL A 348 11.58 -6.19 -19.14
N ALA A 349 11.15 -7.12 -19.98
CA ALA A 349 10.63 -6.91 -21.32
C ALA A 349 9.49 -7.91 -21.54
N GLY A 350 8.58 -7.70 -22.49
CA GLY A 350 7.59 -8.72 -22.84
C GLY A 350 6.56 -9.10 -21.76
N GLY A 351 5.77 -8.14 -21.28
CA GLY A 351 4.40 -8.49 -20.85
C GLY A 351 3.54 -8.84 -22.07
N TYR A 352 2.38 -9.50 -21.90
CA TYR A 352 1.52 -9.87 -23.04
C TYR A 352 1.02 -8.67 -23.88
N ASN A 353 1.14 -7.46 -23.34
CA ASN A 353 0.80 -6.18 -23.97
C ASN A 353 2.00 -5.44 -24.62
N GLU A 354 3.14 -6.10 -24.82
CA GLU A 354 4.25 -5.52 -25.57
C GLU A 354 3.81 -5.12 -27.00
N GLY A 355 4.13 -3.88 -27.38
CA GLY A 355 3.73 -3.28 -28.66
C GLY A 355 2.24 -2.91 -28.80
N ARG A 356 1.46 -2.85 -27.70
CA ARG A 356 0.01 -2.59 -27.76
C ARG A 356 -0.43 -1.36 -26.99
N GLU A 357 -1.55 -0.79 -27.41
CA GLU A 357 -2.32 0.16 -26.59
C GLU A 357 -2.83 -0.54 -25.34
N ARG A 358 -2.37 -0.08 -24.17
CA ARG A 358 -2.91 -0.53 -22.88
C ARG A 358 -4.20 0.23 -22.58
N ASP A 359 -5.18 -0.51 -22.08
CA ASP A 359 -6.42 0.06 -21.56
C ASP A 359 -6.19 0.89 -20.28
N VAL A 360 -7.13 1.79 -19.98
CA VAL A 360 -7.11 2.68 -18.81
C VAL A 360 -6.88 1.94 -17.49
N HIS A 361 -7.43 0.72 -17.34
CA HIS A 361 -7.26 -0.10 -16.15
C HIS A 361 -5.80 -0.44 -15.87
N GLY A 362 -4.96 -0.64 -16.90
CA GLY A 362 -3.55 -0.93 -16.72
C GLY A 362 -2.76 0.23 -16.14
N VAL A 363 -3.15 1.47 -16.45
CA VAL A 363 -2.53 2.68 -15.88
C VAL A 363 -2.92 2.83 -14.40
N PHE A 364 -4.20 2.58 -14.06
CA PHE A 364 -4.64 2.57 -12.66
C PHE A 364 -4.06 1.39 -11.85
N ALA A 365 -3.91 0.21 -12.45
CA ALA A 365 -3.23 -0.92 -11.81
C ALA A 365 -1.75 -0.59 -11.51
N GLY A 366 -1.08 0.10 -12.45
CA GLY A 366 0.25 0.68 -12.23
C GLY A 366 0.27 1.63 -11.03
N LEU A 367 -0.65 2.60 -10.95
CA LEU A 367 -0.76 3.52 -9.81
C LEU A 367 -0.96 2.79 -8.47
N VAL A 368 -1.79 1.74 -8.44
CA VAL A 368 -2.03 0.94 -7.23
C VAL A 368 -0.77 0.18 -6.80
N LEU A 369 -0.06 -0.46 -7.73
CA LEU A 369 1.20 -1.15 -7.45
C LEU A 369 2.29 -0.19 -6.99
N MET A 370 2.46 0.95 -7.69
CA MET A 370 3.41 2.00 -7.33
C MET A 370 3.15 2.56 -5.93
N THR A 371 1.88 2.81 -5.60
CA THR A 371 1.47 3.26 -4.26
C THR A 371 1.81 2.22 -3.20
N PHE A 372 1.52 0.93 -3.46
CA PHE A 372 1.85 -0.16 -2.53
C PHE A 372 3.37 -0.28 -2.31
N HIS A 373 4.18 -0.38 -3.38
CA HIS A 373 5.63 -0.51 -3.26
C HIS A 373 6.30 0.72 -2.63
N GLY A 374 5.84 1.93 -2.98
CA GLY A 374 6.31 3.17 -2.36
C GLY A 374 6.00 3.25 -0.86
N VAL A 375 4.79 2.84 -0.44
CA VAL A 375 4.41 2.77 0.98
C VAL A 375 5.21 1.71 1.73
N VAL A 376 5.47 0.53 1.15
CA VAL A 376 6.32 -0.51 1.76
C VAL A 376 7.76 0.00 1.96
N LEU A 377 8.36 0.63 0.94
CA LEU A 377 9.73 1.17 1.00
C LEU A 377 9.88 2.32 2.01
N LEU A 378 8.86 3.17 2.13
CA LEU A 378 8.85 4.33 3.03
C LEU A 378 8.50 3.97 4.48
N MET A 379 7.50 3.12 4.72
CA MET A 379 6.87 3.00 6.04
C MET A 379 7.27 1.75 6.83
N ALA A 380 7.69 0.66 6.19
CA ALA A 380 8.03 -0.60 6.88
C ALA A 380 9.35 -0.53 7.65
N GLY A 381 10.29 0.36 7.29
CA GLY A 381 11.60 0.53 7.92
C GLY A 381 12.64 -0.57 7.63
N TYR A 382 12.19 -1.79 7.34
CA TYR A 382 13.00 -2.87 6.76
C TYR A 382 12.15 -3.61 5.71
N GLN A 383 12.81 -4.15 4.68
CA GLN A 383 12.21 -4.93 3.61
C GLN A 383 13.04 -6.20 3.39
N ALA A 384 12.40 -7.35 3.19
CA ALA A 384 13.10 -8.64 3.08
C ALA A 384 13.86 -8.82 1.74
N ASP A 385 13.41 -8.12 0.70
CA ASP A 385 14.12 -7.96 -0.58
C ASP A 385 13.85 -6.54 -1.12
N GLU A 386 14.62 -5.60 -0.58
CA GLU A 386 14.53 -4.17 -0.91
C GLU A 386 14.90 -3.91 -2.39
N ALA A 387 15.91 -4.63 -2.90
CA ALA A 387 16.39 -4.50 -4.26
C ALA A 387 15.36 -4.95 -5.30
N LYS A 388 14.67 -6.09 -5.08
CA LYS A 388 13.56 -6.53 -5.93
C LYS A 388 12.38 -5.58 -5.87
N THR A 389 12.06 -5.04 -4.69
CA THR A 389 10.99 -4.05 -4.52
C THR A 389 11.28 -2.79 -5.35
N LEU A 390 12.52 -2.30 -5.34
CA LEU A 390 12.97 -1.18 -6.18
C LEU A 390 12.96 -1.52 -7.68
N ARG A 391 13.42 -2.71 -8.10
CA ARG A 391 13.36 -3.14 -9.51
C ARG A 391 11.92 -3.16 -10.03
N VAL A 392 10.99 -3.73 -9.26
CA VAL A 392 9.56 -3.79 -9.62
C VAL A 392 8.94 -2.38 -9.69
N TYR A 393 9.21 -1.53 -8.71
CA TYR A 393 8.67 -0.16 -8.71
C TYR A 393 9.18 0.64 -9.92
N ARG A 394 10.47 0.56 -10.23
CA ARG A 394 11.10 1.21 -11.39
C ARG A 394 10.52 0.70 -12.71
N ALA A 395 10.39 -0.62 -12.89
CA ALA A 395 9.78 -1.22 -14.07
C ALA A 395 8.37 -0.67 -14.38
N ILE A 396 7.54 -0.47 -13.36
CA ILE A 396 6.17 0.04 -13.53
C ILE A 396 6.19 1.54 -13.89
N VAL A 397 7.08 2.34 -13.26
CA VAL A 397 7.26 3.76 -13.61
C VAL A 397 7.75 3.93 -15.03
N ASP A 398 8.87 3.29 -15.41
CA ASP A 398 9.48 3.41 -16.74
C ASP A 398 8.47 3.05 -17.85
N SER A 399 7.70 1.98 -17.64
CA SER A 399 6.69 1.52 -18.59
C SER A 399 5.56 2.54 -18.82
N ILE A 400 5.24 3.39 -17.85
CA ILE A 400 4.12 4.35 -17.95
C ILE A 400 4.64 5.76 -18.31
N GLU A 401 5.77 6.17 -17.75
CA GLU A 401 6.47 7.43 -18.08
C GLU A 401 6.82 7.50 -19.58
N ALA A 402 7.17 6.36 -20.20
CA ALA A 402 7.40 6.27 -21.64
C ALA A 402 6.15 6.56 -22.53
N ARG A 403 4.93 6.47 -21.99
CA ARG A 403 3.68 6.90 -22.66
C ARG A 403 3.30 8.34 -22.29
N TYR A 404 3.65 8.79 -21.10
CA TYR A 404 3.22 10.07 -20.52
C TYR A 404 4.38 10.87 -19.90
N PRO A 405 5.38 11.34 -20.67
CA PRO A 405 6.61 11.92 -20.13
C PRO A 405 6.39 13.24 -19.35
N THR A 406 5.23 13.88 -19.49
CA THR A 406 4.83 15.11 -18.77
C THR A 406 3.93 14.85 -17.55
N GLY A 407 3.51 13.60 -17.31
CA GLY A 407 2.54 13.28 -16.26
C GLY A 407 3.10 13.41 -14.85
N ALA A 408 2.56 14.36 -14.07
CA ALA A 408 3.04 14.65 -12.70
C ALA A 408 3.05 13.42 -11.78
N LEU A 409 2.09 12.50 -11.94
CA LEU A 409 2.03 11.26 -11.16
C LEU A 409 3.23 10.33 -11.41
N TRP A 410 3.82 10.34 -12.61
CA TRP A 410 4.96 9.47 -12.96
C TRP A 410 6.27 10.10 -12.49
N ILE A 411 6.42 11.42 -12.71
CA ILE A 411 7.52 12.25 -12.18
C ILE A 411 7.61 12.13 -10.65
N LEU A 412 6.46 12.16 -9.96
CA LEU A 412 6.37 11.94 -8.51
C LEU A 412 6.92 10.57 -8.09
N ASN A 413 6.59 9.50 -8.84
CA ASN A 413 7.05 8.15 -8.52
C ASN A 413 8.51 7.92 -8.92
N ARG A 414 9.00 8.54 -10.01
CA ARG A 414 10.42 8.62 -10.38
C ARG A 414 11.26 9.22 -9.25
N ALA A 415 10.83 10.38 -8.72
CA ALA A 415 11.50 11.02 -7.59
C ALA A 415 11.46 10.18 -6.31
N LYS A 416 10.33 9.52 -6.01
CA LYS A 416 10.24 8.57 -4.89
C LYS A 416 11.22 7.42 -5.02
N ILE A 417 11.39 6.83 -6.20
CA ILE A 417 12.38 5.77 -6.42
C ILE A 417 13.81 6.28 -6.17
N LEU A 418 14.15 7.49 -6.63
CA LEU A 418 15.46 8.10 -6.38
C LEU A 418 15.69 8.33 -4.88
N ARG A 419 14.73 8.94 -4.17
CA ARG A 419 14.78 9.11 -2.71
C ARG A 419 14.87 7.78 -1.94
N MET A 420 14.17 6.74 -2.38
CA MET A 420 14.29 5.40 -1.79
C MET A 420 15.61 4.70 -2.15
N SER A 421 16.29 5.13 -3.23
CA SER A 421 17.64 4.67 -3.60
C SER A 421 18.77 5.44 -2.89
N ASN A 422 18.43 6.33 -1.94
CA ASN A 422 19.32 7.31 -1.29
C ASN A 422 19.92 8.37 -2.23
N ASP A 423 19.32 8.58 -3.41
CA ASP A 423 19.66 9.67 -4.33
C ASP A 423 18.63 10.81 -4.16
N ALA A 424 18.82 11.62 -3.12
CA ALA A 424 17.89 12.68 -2.76
C ALA A 424 18.04 13.94 -3.64
N ASP A 425 19.25 14.26 -4.11
CA ASP A 425 19.46 15.42 -4.98
C ASP A 425 18.92 15.18 -6.39
N ALA A 426 19.05 13.98 -6.98
CA ALA A 426 18.35 13.68 -8.24
C ALA A 426 16.83 13.65 -8.04
N ALA A 427 16.33 13.20 -6.87
CA ALA A 427 14.90 13.29 -6.56
C ALA A 427 14.41 14.74 -6.51
N ILE A 428 15.16 15.65 -5.86
CA ILE A 428 14.88 17.08 -5.83
C ILE A 428 14.91 17.68 -7.24
N ALA A 429 15.95 17.37 -8.04
CA ALA A 429 16.08 17.86 -9.41
C ALA A 429 14.93 17.40 -10.33
N VAL A 430 14.50 16.13 -10.21
CA VAL A 430 13.33 15.60 -10.95
C VAL A 430 12.03 16.32 -10.55
N LEU A 431 11.83 16.58 -9.26
CA LEU A 431 10.63 17.29 -8.78
C LEU A 431 10.63 18.76 -9.21
N GLN A 432 11.77 19.44 -9.11
CA GLN A 432 11.94 20.83 -9.57
C GLN A 432 11.69 20.94 -11.08
N LYS A 433 12.32 20.06 -11.89
CA LYS A 433 12.08 20.00 -13.34
C LYS A 433 10.64 19.64 -13.70
N GLY A 434 9.96 18.82 -12.89
CA GLY A 434 8.54 18.55 -13.04
C GLY A 434 7.64 19.77 -12.76
N LEU A 435 8.10 20.70 -11.92
CA LEU A 435 7.40 21.92 -11.55
C LEU A 435 7.76 23.12 -12.44
N GLU A 436 8.84 23.05 -13.23
CA GLU A 436 9.12 24.00 -14.31
C GLU A 436 7.91 24.09 -15.27
N VAL A 437 7.62 25.30 -15.74
CA VAL A 437 6.54 25.53 -16.70
C VAL A 437 6.91 24.86 -18.02
N GLY A 438 6.01 24.03 -18.54
CA GLY A 438 6.23 23.30 -19.80
C GLY A 438 6.41 24.23 -21.01
N PRO A 439 6.85 23.69 -22.16
CA PRO A 439 7.17 24.49 -23.36
C PRO A 439 5.98 25.22 -23.99
N GLU A 440 4.75 24.99 -23.51
CA GLU A 440 3.54 25.71 -23.90
C GLU A 440 2.93 26.38 -22.64
N PRO A 441 3.24 27.66 -22.35
CA PRO A 441 2.74 28.36 -21.16
C PRO A 441 1.22 28.59 -21.19
N ASP A 442 0.57 28.45 -22.35
CA ASP A 442 -0.87 28.65 -22.55
C ASP A 442 -1.72 27.39 -22.28
N LYS A 443 -1.12 26.21 -22.03
CA LYS A 443 -1.86 24.97 -21.74
C LYS A 443 -2.15 24.80 -20.24
N PRO A 444 -3.43 24.64 -19.81
CA PRO A 444 -3.76 24.41 -18.41
C PRO A 444 -3.28 23.04 -17.91
N ARG A 445 -2.32 23.04 -16.99
CA ARG A 445 -1.87 21.84 -16.26
C ARG A 445 -2.92 21.36 -15.26
N PHE A 446 -2.88 20.08 -14.91
CA PHE A 446 -3.65 19.52 -13.80
C PHE A 446 -3.02 19.94 -12.44
N VAL A 447 -3.27 21.19 -12.02
CA VAL A 447 -2.62 21.83 -10.87
C VAL A 447 -2.71 21.00 -9.58
N GLN A 448 -3.84 20.34 -9.33
CA GLN A 448 -4.02 19.51 -8.14
C GLN A 448 -3.08 18.27 -8.11
N ALA A 449 -2.62 17.79 -9.28
CA ALA A 449 -1.57 16.76 -9.37
C ALA A 449 -0.16 17.36 -9.20
N ASP A 450 0.08 18.58 -9.69
CA ASP A 450 1.34 19.32 -9.48
C ASP A 450 1.59 19.61 -7.99
N THR A 451 0.55 19.86 -7.20
CA THR A 451 0.63 20.00 -5.74
C THR A 451 1.26 18.78 -5.06
N LEU A 452 1.14 17.57 -5.63
CA LEU A 452 1.78 16.36 -5.12
C LEU A 452 3.31 16.37 -5.32
N LEU A 453 3.80 17.01 -6.39
CA LEU A 453 5.23 17.23 -6.62
C LEU A 453 5.79 18.19 -5.57
N VAL A 454 5.10 19.30 -5.30
CA VAL A 454 5.48 20.25 -4.23
C VAL A 454 5.51 19.57 -2.86
N PHE A 455 4.56 18.66 -2.60
CA PHE A 455 4.49 17.91 -1.35
C PHE A 455 5.69 16.96 -1.17
N GLU A 456 6.02 16.13 -2.16
CA GLU A 456 7.20 15.25 -2.06
C GLU A 456 8.50 16.07 -2.02
N LEU A 457 8.56 17.22 -2.72
CA LEU A 457 9.70 18.13 -2.71
C LEU A 457 9.93 18.70 -1.30
N ALA A 458 8.88 19.21 -0.64
CA ALA A 458 8.97 19.73 0.71
C ALA A 458 9.49 18.69 1.73
N TRP A 459 8.99 17.45 1.64
CA TRP A 459 9.48 16.35 2.49
C TRP A 459 10.90 15.88 2.15
N THR A 460 11.31 15.94 0.88
CA THR A 460 12.67 15.58 0.47
C THR A 460 13.68 16.64 0.91
N LEU A 461 13.36 17.92 0.72
CA LEU A 461 14.17 19.05 1.23
C LEU A 461 14.33 19.00 2.75
N LEU A 462 13.25 18.72 3.49
CA LEU A 462 13.31 18.55 4.95
C LEU A 462 14.22 17.37 5.34
N ALA A 463 14.09 16.22 4.68
CA ALA A 463 14.98 15.08 4.91
C ALA A 463 16.46 15.37 4.57
N GLN A 464 16.76 16.42 3.80
CA GLN A 464 18.14 16.86 3.53
C GLN A 464 18.56 18.07 4.37
N ARG A 465 17.83 18.41 5.44
CA ARG A 465 18.05 19.61 6.29
C ARG A 465 18.09 20.93 5.48
N ARG A 466 17.51 20.96 4.28
CA ARG A 466 17.37 22.16 3.43
C ARG A 466 16.20 23.02 3.94
N TYR A 467 16.28 23.39 5.23
CA TYR A 467 15.16 23.91 6.03
C TYR A 467 14.49 25.15 5.43
N ALA A 468 15.25 26.07 4.83
CA ALA A 468 14.70 27.30 4.24
C ALA A 468 13.82 27.01 3.00
N GLU A 469 14.30 26.14 2.11
CA GLU A 469 13.55 25.69 0.93
C GLU A 469 12.35 24.83 1.35
N ALA A 470 12.53 23.93 2.34
CA ALA A 470 11.46 23.11 2.89
C ALA A 470 10.35 23.97 3.51
N ALA A 471 10.69 24.97 4.33
CA ALA A 471 9.73 25.91 4.91
C ALA A 471 8.95 26.67 3.83
N THR A 472 9.65 27.14 2.80
CA THR A 472 9.05 27.83 1.65
C THR A 472 8.07 26.92 0.90
N ALA A 473 8.45 25.66 0.65
CA ALA A 473 7.60 24.68 -0.01
C ALA A 473 6.38 24.29 0.84
N PHE A 474 6.54 24.10 2.17
CA PHE A 474 5.43 23.82 3.08
C PHE A 474 4.45 24.99 3.19
N VAL A 475 4.93 26.24 3.26
CA VAL A 475 4.04 27.42 3.19
C VAL A 475 3.35 27.47 1.84
N LYS A 476 4.05 27.25 0.72
CA LYS A 476 3.45 27.25 -0.62
C LYS A 476 2.32 26.23 -0.79
N LEU A 477 2.36 25.08 -0.09
CA LEU A 477 1.26 24.12 -0.10
C LEU A 477 -0.07 24.70 0.44
N THR A 478 -0.06 25.70 1.31
CA THR A 478 -1.32 26.31 1.80
C THR A 478 -2.03 27.16 0.75
N GLU A 479 -1.32 27.60 -0.29
CA GLU A 479 -1.89 28.25 -1.48
C GLU A 479 -2.40 27.25 -2.52
N LEU A 480 -1.85 26.03 -2.54
CA LEU A 480 -2.06 25.03 -3.60
C LEU A 480 -3.05 23.90 -3.22
N ASN A 481 -3.40 23.78 -1.95
CA ASN A 481 -4.49 22.92 -1.49
C ASN A 481 -5.13 23.48 -0.21
N SER A 482 -6.26 22.90 0.18
CA SER A 482 -7.08 23.39 1.31
C SER A 482 -6.92 22.59 2.61
N TRP A 483 -5.89 21.76 2.78
CA TRP A 483 -5.76 20.81 3.90
C TRP A 483 -4.45 20.93 4.67
N SER A 484 -4.46 20.49 5.94
CA SER A 484 -3.28 20.38 6.78
C SER A 484 -2.45 21.68 6.94
N HIS A 485 -3.05 22.85 6.72
CA HIS A 485 -2.36 24.15 6.82
C HIS A 485 -1.66 24.34 8.17
N ALA A 486 -2.31 23.98 9.28
CA ALA A 486 -1.70 24.00 10.61
C ALA A 486 -0.51 23.04 10.74
N THR A 487 -0.51 21.91 10.03
CA THR A 487 0.64 20.99 9.99
C THR A 487 1.79 21.61 9.20
N TYR A 488 1.52 22.19 8.02
CA TYR A 488 2.56 22.83 7.21
C TYR A 488 3.19 24.04 7.91
N TYR A 489 2.39 24.87 8.60
CA TYR A 489 2.89 25.98 9.42
C TYR A 489 3.73 25.50 10.61
N PHE A 490 3.32 24.42 11.31
CA PHE A 490 4.07 23.87 12.44
C PHE A 490 5.41 23.22 12.01
N ILE A 491 5.47 22.65 10.80
CA ILE A 491 6.73 22.18 10.19
C ILE A 491 7.59 23.39 9.78
N ALA A 492 7.04 24.36 9.06
CA ALA A 492 7.78 25.55 8.64
C ALA A 492 8.35 26.34 9.83
N ALA A 493 7.60 26.48 10.92
CA ALA A 493 8.09 27.09 12.17
C ALA A 493 9.30 26.34 12.76
N GLY A 494 9.29 25.00 12.72
CA GLY A 494 10.43 24.17 13.12
C GLY A 494 11.65 24.35 12.22
N CYS A 495 11.44 24.47 10.91
CA CYS A 495 12.50 24.78 9.95
C CYS A 495 13.15 26.15 10.24
N TYR A 496 12.37 27.20 10.49
CA TYR A 496 12.91 28.52 10.87
C TYR A 496 13.60 28.48 12.24
N GLY A 497 13.09 27.70 13.19
CA GLY A 497 13.74 27.44 14.48
C GLY A 497 15.13 26.80 14.35
N ALA A 498 15.27 25.78 13.48
CA ALA A 498 16.55 25.12 13.18
C ALA A 498 17.54 26.03 12.43
N LEU A 499 17.05 27.03 11.70
CA LEU A 499 17.85 28.10 11.10
C LEU A 499 18.24 29.21 12.10
N GLY A 500 17.78 29.14 13.35
CA GLY A 500 17.98 30.17 14.37
C GLY A 500 17.03 31.37 14.27
N ASP A 501 16.14 31.43 13.26
CA ASP A 501 15.14 32.48 13.11
C ASP A 501 13.93 32.22 14.03
N LYS A 502 14.17 32.44 15.32
CA LYS A 502 13.15 32.33 16.38
C LYS A 502 12.01 33.33 16.20
N ALA A 503 12.23 34.46 15.51
CA ALA A 503 11.20 35.45 15.25
C ALA A 503 10.20 34.93 14.20
N LYS A 504 10.68 34.40 13.07
CA LYS A 504 9.81 33.81 12.05
C LYS A 504 9.17 32.50 12.50
N ALA A 505 9.86 31.72 13.33
CA ALA A 505 9.26 30.57 14.01
C ALA A 505 8.07 30.98 14.89
N GLN A 506 8.22 32.01 15.74
CA GLN A 506 7.12 32.52 16.58
C GLN A 506 5.95 33.05 15.75
N GLU A 507 6.20 33.84 14.70
CA GLU A 507 5.16 34.36 13.78
C GLU A 507 4.29 33.22 13.20
N LEU A 508 4.92 32.13 12.76
CA LEU A 508 4.21 30.97 12.23
C LEU A 508 3.49 30.16 13.32
N TYR A 509 4.07 30.06 14.53
CA TYR A 509 3.41 29.43 15.67
C TYR A 509 2.17 30.22 16.15
N ASP A 510 2.20 31.55 16.09
CA ASP A 510 1.10 32.44 16.51
C ASP A 510 -0.10 32.42 15.55
N ALA A 511 0.12 32.02 14.29
CA ALA A 511 -0.97 31.77 13.33
C ALA A 511 -1.72 30.43 13.60
N LEU A 512 -1.09 29.48 14.28
CA LEU A 512 -1.66 28.13 14.46
C LEU A 512 -2.97 28.10 15.26
N PRO A 513 -3.22 28.88 16.32
CA PRO A 513 -4.50 28.88 17.03
C PRO A 513 -5.71 29.21 16.15
N GLU A 514 -5.54 30.04 15.12
CA GLU A 514 -6.61 30.32 14.15
C GLU A 514 -6.81 29.15 13.18
N LEU A 515 -5.71 28.62 12.62
CA LEU A 515 -5.69 27.47 11.71
C LEU A 515 -6.20 26.17 12.37
N LEU A 516 -5.99 26.01 13.68
CA LEU A 516 -6.50 24.91 14.52
C LEU A 516 -7.87 25.23 15.15
N GLY A 517 -8.44 26.38 14.83
CA GLY A 517 -9.66 26.94 15.43
C GLY A 517 -10.86 26.87 14.47
N SER A 518 -11.43 28.02 14.14
CA SER A 518 -12.57 28.13 13.21
C SER A 518 -12.22 27.76 11.76
N LYS A 519 -10.92 27.80 11.39
CA LYS A 519 -10.41 27.34 10.10
C LYS A 519 -9.96 25.87 10.09
N GLY A 520 -9.94 25.21 11.26
CA GLY A 520 -9.46 23.83 11.41
C GLY A 520 -10.39 22.81 10.77
N LYS A 521 -9.83 21.91 9.95
CA LYS A 521 -10.62 20.89 9.25
C LYS A 521 -10.88 19.68 10.15
N LYS A 522 -12.14 19.24 10.16
CA LYS A 522 -12.59 18.09 10.94
C LYS A 522 -13.03 16.98 9.99
N VAL A 523 -12.50 15.78 10.18
CA VAL A 523 -12.89 14.59 9.40
C VAL A 523 -13.95 13.82 10.18
N GLY A 524 -15.15 13.68 9.60
CA GLY A 524 -16.29 13.04 10.26
C GLY A 524 -16.66 13.71 11.59
N GLY A 525 -16.46 15.03 11.70
CA GLY A 525 -16.70 15.82 12.91
C GLY A 525 -15.60 15.78 13.98
N LYS A 526 -14.48 15.07 13.76
CA LYS A 526 -13.33 15.02 14.69
C LYS A 526 -12.15 15.83 14.19
N ASP A 527 -11.44 16.49 15.11
CA ASP A 527 -10.15 17.14 14.85
C ASP A 527 -9.14 16.13 14.27
N LEU A 528 -8.29 16.57 13.33
CA LEU A 528 -7.27 15.72 12.71
C LEU A 528 -6.22 15.25 13.75
N PRO A 529 -5.78 13.97 13.76
CA PRO A 529 -4.85 13.47 14.78
C PRO A 529 -3.52 14.24 14.88
N THR A 530 -3.00 14.74 13.75
CA THR A 530 -1.79 15.60 13.77
C THR A 530 -2.09 16.96 14.40
N GLU A 531 -3.27 17.53 14.18
CA GLU A 531 -3.68 18.83 14.72
C GLU A 531 -3.97 18.74 16.24
N VAL A 532 -4.46 17.60 16.71
CA VAL A 532 -4.55 17.28 18.16
C VAL A 532 -3.16 17.26 18.81
N LEU A 533 -2.18 16.59 18.16
CA LEU A 533 -0.79 16.60 18.63
C LEU A 533 -0.20 18.02 18.64
N ILE A 534 -0.36 18.78 17.55
CA ILE A 534 0.13 20.17 17.47
C ILE A 534 -0.47 21.02 18.60
N ARG A 535 -1.79 20.96 18.82
CA ARG A 535 -2.47 21.69 19.91
C ARG A 535 -1.86 21.37 21.27
N LYS A 536 -1.58 20.09 21.55
CA LYS A 536 -0.88 19.65 22.78
C LYS A 536 0.56 20.19 22.87
N LYS A 537 1.32 20.20 21.78
CA LYS A 537 2.71 20.69 21.74
C LYS A 537 2.82 22.21 21.95
N LEU A 538 1.89 23.00 21.41
CA LEU A 538 1.87 24.45 21.63
C LEU A 538 1.67 24.81 23.11
N GLU A 539 0.72 24.16 23.80
CA GLU A 539 0.54 24.38 25.24
C GLU A 539 1.74 23.87 26.05
N PHE A 540 2.34 22.73 25.69
CA PHE A 540 3.57 22.23 26.30
C PHE A 540 4.74 23.24 26.22
N TYR A 541 4.95 23.90 25.07
CA TYR A 541 5.98 24.93 24.93
C TYR A 541 5.66 26.19 25.73
N LYS A 542 4.38 26.64 25.78
CA LYS A 542 3.94 27.76 26.64
C LYS A 542 4.16 27.46 28.12
N GLU A 543 3.87 26.24 28.58
CA GLU A 543 4.18 25.81 29.93
C GLU A 543 5.69 25.82 30.21
N LYS A 544 6.53 25.40 29.26
CA LYS A 544 7.99 25.45 29.37
C LYS A 544 8.51 26.88 29.54
N GLN A 545 8.04 27.79 28.68
CA GLN A 545 8.39 29.22 28.74
C GLN A 545 7.96 29.83 30.09
N LYS A 546 6.75 29.51 30.56
CA LYS A 546 6.25 29.90 31.88
C LYS A 546 7.07 29.33 33.04
N ARG A 547 7.53 28.06 32.98
CA ARG A 547 8.41 27.46 34.00
C ARG A 547 9.75 28.19 34.11
N ARG A 548 10.25 28.77 33.01
CA ARG A 548 11.49 29.56 32.94
C ARG A 548 11.30 31.04 33.30
N GLY A 549 10.09 31.46 33.65
CA GLY A 549 9.77 32.86 33.97
C GLY A 549 9.68 33.78 32.73
N GLY A 550 9.70 33.22 31.52
CA GLY A 550 9.52 33.96 30.28
C GLY A 550 8.05 34.27 29.98
N ASP A 551 7.83 35.21 29.06
CA ASP A 551 6.50 35.53 28.52
C ASP A 551 5.95 34.35 27.72
N PRO A 552 4.83 33.71 28.12
CA PRO A 552 4.25 32.57 27.41
C PRO A 552 3.82 32.87 25.97
N ALA A 553 3.69 34.13 25.56
CA ALA A 553 3.49 34.49 24.15
C ALA A 553 4.73 34.22 23.28
N LYS A 554 5.92 34.11 23.88
CA LYS A 554 7.21 33.91 23.17
C LYS A 554 7.75 32.48 23.27
N PHE A 555 6.86 31.50 23.31
CA PHE A 555 7.22 30.09 23.56
C PHE A 555 8.17 29.48 22.52
N GLY A 556 8.26 30.04 21.30
CA GLY A 556 9.26 29.69 20.30
C GLY A 556 10.71 29.92 20.77
N GLU A 557 10.94 30.79 21.76
CA GLU A 557 12.27 31.03 22.33
C GLU A 557 12.88 29.77 22.98
N VAL A 558 12.04 28.86 23.49
CA VAL A 558 12.42 27.66 24.26
C VAL A 558 12.17 26.33 23.53
N VAL A 559 11.71 26.37 22.29
CA VAL A 559 11.71 25.20 21.40
C VAL A 559 13.15 24.86 21.06
N CYS A 560 13.62 23.70 21.50
CA CYS A 560 15.02 23.26 21.42
C CYS A 560 15.23 22.01 20.55
N ILE A 561 14.14 21.33 20.17
CA ILE A 561 14.11 20.26 19.17
C ILE A 561 13.15 20.74 18.09
N SER A 562 13.58 20.68 16.83
CA SER A 562 12.77 21.15 15.69
C SER A 562 11.42 20.41 15.60
N SER A 563 10.32 21.18 15.54
CA SER A 563 8.99 20.62 15.29
C SER A 563 8.84 20.02 13.89
N ALA A 564 9.72 20.39 12.95
CA ALA A 564 9.82 19.79 11.63
C ALA A 564 10.40 18.37 11.74
N ASP A 565 11.48 18.20 12.50
CA ASP A 565 12.16 16.92 12.69
C ASP A 565 11.28 15.95 13.50
N GLU A 566 10.59 16.44 14.55
CA GLU A 566 9.62 15.66 15.31
C GLU A 566 8.48 15.11 14.44
N LEU A 567 7.85 15.96 13.60
CA LEU A 567 6.85 15.45 12.65
C LEU A 567 7.47 14.61 11.53
N GLY A 568 8.74 14.86 11.21
CA GLY A 568 9.55 14.09 10.27
C GLY A 568 9.67 12.61 10.62
N ILE A 569 9.60 12.24 11.91
CA ILE A 569 9.54 10.84 12.37
C ILE A 569 8.33 10.12 11.76
N PHE A 570 7.16 10.76 11.74
CA PHE A 570 5.92 10.18 11.19
C PHE A 570 5.85 10.15 9.66
N TRP A 571 6.87 10.69 8.98
CA TRP A 571 7.09 10.60 7.53
C TRP A 571 8.43 9.90 7.18
N ASN A 572 9.04 9.25 8.16
CA ASN A 572 10.29 8.48 8.08
C ASN A 572 11.47 9.21 7.40
N THR A 573 11.59 10.52 7.65
CA THR A 573 12.61 11.38 7.01
C THR A 573 14.05 11.06 7.43
N HIS A 574 14.28 10.47 8.60
CA HIS A 574 15.61 10.31 9.21
C HIS A 574 16.29 8.95 8.90
N GLN A 575 15.62 8.03 8.20
CA GLN A 575 16.14 6.69 7.88
C GLN A 575 16.88 6.59 6.52
N ARG A 576 16.63 7.52 5.59
CA ARG A 576 17.18 7.53 4.23
C ARG A 576 17.79 8.91 3.92
N ILE A 577 18.92 9.18 4.55
CA ILE A 577 19.69 10.43 4.49
C ILE A 577 21.18 10.09 4.41
N GLY A 578 22.00 11.02 3.92
CA GLY A 578 23.46 10.89 3.93
C GLY A 578 24.02 10.85 5.35
N ASP A 579 25.18 10.22 5.51
CA ASP A 579 25.85 10.09 6.81
C ASP A 579 26.24 11.47 7.38
N ASP A 580 26.63 12.41 6.52
CA ASP A 580 26.90 13.80 6.86
C ASP A 580 25.68 14.54 7.43
N ILE A 581 24.49 14.26 6.86
CA ILE A 581 23.20 14.82 7.29
C ILE A 581 22.79 14.21 8.63
N ALA A 582 22.99 12.89 8.80
CA ALA A 582 22.74 12.19 10.05
C ALA A 582 23.67 12.67 11.17
N GLU A 583 24.98 12.83 10.88
CA GLU A 583 25.96 13.44 11.77
C GLU A 583 25.54 14.87 12.17
N ALA A 584 25.04 15.68 11.23
CA ALA A 584 24.64 17.05 11.50
C ALA A 584 23.45 17.15 12.48
N HIS A 585 22.41 16.32 12.31
CA HIS A 585 21.34 16.21 13.33
C HIS A 585 21.89 15.71 14.68
N ILE A 586 22.80 14.72 14.69
CA ILE A 586 23.38 14.21 15.95
C ILE A 586 24.16 15.31 16.67
N LYS A 587 24.99 16.09 15.97
CA LYS A 587 25.77 17.20 16.56
C LYS A 587 24.87 18.26 17.19
N GLU A 588 23.78 18.62 16.51
CA GLU A 588 22.77 19.57 17.00
C GLU A 588 22.06 19.04 18.26
N LEU A 589 21.54 17.80 18.21
CA LEU A 589 20.82 17.19 19.32
C LEU A 589 21.73 16.86 20.52
N ALA A 590 23.00 16.51 20.29
CA ALA A 590 23.97 16.20 21.33
C ALA A 590 24.41 17.45 22.12
N ALA A 591 24.47 18.62 21.46
CA ALA A 591 24.84 19.88 22.09
C ALA A 591 23.81 20.40 23.10
N LEU A 592 22.57 19.89 23.08
CA LEU A 592 21.53 20.27 24.03
C LEU A 592 21.84 19.79 25.45
N THR A 593 21.69 20.66 26.44
CA THR A 593 21.92 20.30 27.84
C THR A 593 20.66 19.67 28.50
N PRO A 594 20.80 18.73 29.45
CA PRO A 594 22.05 18.12 29.90
C PRO A 594 22.62 17.13 28.87
N PRO A 595 23.95 16.90 28.84
CA PRO A 595 24.57 15.87 28.00
C PRO A 595 23.96 14.48 28.25
N ILE A 596 23.96 13.64 27.21
CA ILE A 596 23.42 12.27 27.27
C ILE A 596 24.56 11.25 27.34
N ALA A 597 24.72 10.62 28.51
CA ALA A 597 25.67 9.54 28.72
C ALA A 597 25.07 8.19 28.30
N LEU A 598 25.84 7.36 27.60
CA LEU A 598 25.46 5.99 27.25
C LEU A 598 26.04 5.01 28.26
N VAL A 599 25.20 4.11 28.78
CA VAL A 599 25.63 3.01 29.65
C VAL A 599 25.89 1.78 28.78
N GLY A 600 27.12 1.25 28.80
CA GLY A 600 27.48 0.02 28.09
C GLY A 600 27.69 0.16 26.57
N ALA A 601 27.64 1.37 26.01
CA ALA A 601 27.94 1.64 24.60
C ALA A 601 28.73 2.95 24.46
N THR A 602 29.48 3.11 23.37
CA THR A 602 30.25 4.34 23.09
C THR A 602 29.81 4.94 21.75
N SER A 603 29.52 6.24 21.73
CA SER A 603 29.32 6.99 20.48
C SER A 603 30.41 8.08 20.35
N PRO A 604 31.12 8.16 19.21
CA PRO A 604 32.15 9.19 19.01
C PRO A 604 31.55 10.61 19.06
N TYR A 605 30.30 10.77 18.64
CA TYR A 605 29.61 12.06 18.60
C TYR A 605 29.14 12.54 19.98
N LEU A 606 28.87 11.63 20.93
CA LEU A 606 28.40 11.98 22.27
C LEU A 606 29.56 12.14 23.27
N ALA A 607 30.65 11.38 23.09
CA ALA A 607 31.87 11.53 23.88
C ALA A 607 32.48 12.93 23.71
N ALA A 608 32.72 13.36 22.48
CA ALA A 608 33.35 14.65 22.17
C ALA A 608 32.60 15.87 22.73
N VAL A 609 31.26 15.79 22.85
CA VAL A 609 30.44 16.86 23.44
C VAL A 609 30.52 16.88 24.97
N SER A 610 30.76 15.74 25.60
CA SER A 610 30.91 15.63 27.06
C SER A 610 32.19 16.30 27.54
N ASP A 611 33.30 16.12 26.81
CA ASP A 611 34.59 16.77 27.12
C ASP A 611 34.52 18.30 26.98
N GLY A 612 33.78 18.81 25.98
CA GLY A 612 33.61 20.25 25.75
C GLY A 612 32.72 20.97 26.77
N HIS A 613 31.72 20.29 27.35
CA HIS A 613 30.75 20.93 28.26
C HIS A 613 31.26 21.20 29.68
N ALA A 614 32.46 20.71 30.04
CA ALA A 614 33.05 20.94 31.36
C ALA A 614 33.37 22.42 31.67
N GLY A 615 33.33 23.32 30.67
CA GLY A 615 33.77 24.71 30.79
C GLY A 615 32.70 25.79 30.98
N GLY A 616 31.43 25.55 30.65
CA GLY A 616 30.41 26.61 30.79
C GLY A 616 29.06 26.38 30.12
N ALA A 617 28.06 25.99 30.93
CA ALA A 617 26.64 26.17 30.66
C ALA A 617 25.96 26.70 31.93
N ASN A 618 24.90 27.51 31.79
CA ASN A 618 24.22 28.12 32.94
C ASN A 618 23.30 27.09 33.63
N ALA A 619 23.85 26.37 34.61
CA ALA A 619 23.28 25.15 35.19
C ALA A 619 21.89 25.31 35.86
N SER A 620 21.35 26.54 35.97
CA SER A 620 19.98 26.82 36.42
C SER A 620 18.90 26.43 35.40
N HIS A 621 19.21 26.43 34.09
CA HIS A 621 18.23 26.22 33.02
C HIS A 621 18.79 25.37 31.86
N PRO A 622 18.82 24.03 31.97
CA PRO A 622 19.20 23.16 30.85
C PRO A 622 18.22 23.31 29.67
N ASP A 623 18.63 23.01 28.44
CA ASP A 623 17.78 23.12 27.25
C ASP A 623 16.59 22.16 27.28
N ILE A 624 16.85 20.93 27.71
CA ILE A 624 15.90 19.84 27.91
C ILE A 624 15.52 19.81 29.40
N ASP A 625 14.28 20.21 29.75
CA ASP A 625 13.81 20.23 31.16
C ASP A 625 12.68 19.23 31.45
N THR A 626 12.35 18.34 30.49
CA THR A 626 11.23 17.39 30.61
C THR A 626 11.56 15.95 30.19
N PRO A 627 10.83 14.94 30.71
CA PRO A 627 10.86 13.58 30.18
C PRO A 627 10.46 13.51 28.70
N ASP A 628 9.46 14.29 28.28
CA ASP A 628 8.98 14.34 26.89
C ASP A 628 10.08 14.72 25.89
N GLU A 629 10.81 15.79 26.16
CA GLU A 629 11.93 16.24 25.32
C GLU A 629 13.13 15.29 25.42
N SER A 630 13.38 14.72 26.60
CA SER A 630 14.42 13.70 26.80
C SER A 630 14.17 12.45 25.96
N ALA A 631 12.93 11.95 25.97
CA ALA A 631 12.50 10.80 25.19
C ALA A 631 12.53 11.09 23.68
N LEU A 632 12.11 12.28 23.25
CA LEU A 632 12.13 12.71 21.85
C LEU A 632 13.57 12.82 21.32
N ARG A 633 14.46 13.44 22.10
CA ARG A 633 15.90 13.53 21.77
C ARG A 633 16.53 12.15 21.67
N ALA A 634 16.24 11.26 22.62
CA ALA A 634 16.75 9.89 22.60
C ALA A 634 16.22 9.08 21.40
N LEU A 635 14.94 9.26 21.03
CA LEU A 635 14.35 8.62 19.84
C LEU A 635 15.03 9.07 18.54
N LEU A 636 15.17 10.39 18.35
CA LEU A 636 15.85 10.95 17.18
C LEU A 636 17.30 10.49 17.10
N LEU A 637 18.07 10.64 18.19
CA LEU A 637 19.46 10.20 18.25
C LEU A 637 19.58 8.69 17.97
N GLY A 638 18.68 7.85 18.49
CA GLY A 638 18.70 6.40 18.26
C GLY A 638 18.42 6.00 16.81
N ILE A 639 17.45 6.67 16.16
CA ILE A 639 17.19 6.51 14.72
C ILE A 639 18.42 6.90 13.90
N LEU A 640 19.03 8.05 14.20
CA LEU A 640 20.19 8.59 13.49
C LEU A 640 21.46 7.75 13.65
N HIS A 641 21.74 7.25 14.86
CA HIS A 641 22.87 6.34 15.10
C HIS A 641 22.72 5.02 14.34
N ARG A 642 21.49 4.50 14.17
CA ARG A 642 21.22 3.32 13.32
C ARG A 642 21.40 3.64 11.82
N THR A 643 21.06 4.85 11.38
CA THR A 643 21.38 5.29 10.01
C THR A 643 22.90 5.21 9.78
N LEU A 644 23.70 5.76 10.70
CA LEU A 644 25.17 5.65 10.75
C LEU A 644 25.73 4.27 11.14
N ARG A 645 24.90 3.21 11.20
CA ARG A 645 25.29 1.83 11.55
C ARG A 645 25.97 1.67 12.93
N LEU A 646 25.84 2.65 13.82
CA LEU A 646 26.30 2.59 15.21
C LEU A 646 25.27 1.83 16.07
N TRP A 647 25.22 0.52 15.89
CA TRP A 647 24.12 -0.33 16.37
C TRP A 647 23.93 -0.34 17.90
N GLU A 648 25.01 -0.39 18.67
CA GLU A 648 24.95 -0.46 20.14
C GLU A 648 24.51 0.88 20.76
N PRO A 649 25.09 2.04 20.39
CA PRO A 649 24.52 3.34 20.73
C PRO A 649 23.05 3.48 20.33
N ALA A 650 22.70 3.04 19.11
CA ALA A 650 21.32 3.10 18.63
C ALA A 650 20.36 2.30 19.51
N ARG A 651 20.74 1.09 19.96
CA ARG A 651 19.92 0.32 20.91
C ARG A 651 19.72 1.10 22.20
N VAL A 652 20.81 1.48 22.88
CA VAL A 652 20.74 2.18 24.18
C VAL A 652 19.90 3.45 24.11
N LEU A 653 20.05 4.24 23.04
CA LEU A 653 19.26 5.46 22.81
C LEU A 653 17.76 5.18 22.60
N LEU A 654 17.41 4.17 21.81
CA LEU A 654 16.02 3.76 21.60
C LEU A 654 15.41 3.13 22.87
N GLU A 655 16.20 2.45 23.70
CA GLU A 655 15.75 1.94 25.00
C GLU A 655 15.51 3.07 26.02
N VAL A 656 16.38 4.08 26.07
CA VAL A 656 16.12 5.31 26.84
C VAL A 656 14.84 6.01 26.36
N ALA A 657 14.60 6.07 25.05
CA ALA A 657 13.37 6.62 24.48
C ALA A 657 12.11 5.78 24.81
N ARG A 658 12.24 4.45 24.88
CA ARG A 658 11.19 3.51 25.27
C ARG A 658 10.79 3.68 26.75
N ASP A 659 11.78 3.79 27.63
CA ASP A 659 11.58 3.71 29.08
C ASP A 659 11.37 5.08 29.75
N THR A 660 11.70 6.18 29.07
CA THR A 660 11.42 7.54 29.56
C THR A 660 9.93 7.86 29.49
N GLN A 661 9.31 8.09 30.66
CA GLN A 661 7.87 8.33 30.79
C GLN A 661 7.44 9.74 30.32
N ALA A 662 7.30 9.91 29.01
CA ALA A 662 6.68 11.09 28.39
C ALA A 662 5.20 11.24 28.80
N LYS A 663 4.75 12.48 29.02
CA LYS A 663 3.38 12.81 29.49
C LYS A 663 2.46 13.33 28.38
N VAL A 664 3.01 14.07 27.43
CA VAL A 664 2.30 14.65 26.29
C VAL A 664 2.57 13.80 25.04
N SER A 665 3.82 13.43 24.83
CA SER A 665 4.34 12.70 23.67
C SER A 665 4.27 11.19 23.90
N THR A 666 3.13 10.71 24.41
CA THR A 666 2.92 9.30 24.86
C THR A 666 3.06 8.26 23.75
N TRP A 667 3.09 8.70 22.50
CA TRP A 667 3.37 7.88 21.31
C TRP A 667 4.83 7.41 21.23
N ILE A 668 5.79 8.12 21.88
CA ILE A 668 7.23 7.88 21.73
C ILE A 668 7.60 6.43 22.09
N ALA A 669 7.14 5.91 23.23
CA ALA A 669 7.48 4.54 23.66
C ALA A 669 6.97 3.46 22.70
N GLY A 670 5.85 3.70 22.00
CA GLY A 670 5.35 2.82 20.95
C GLY A 670 6.21 2.86 19.68
N VAL A 671 6.66 4.06 19.28
CA VAL A 671 7.55 4.23 18.12
C VAL A 671 8.97 3.72 18.43
N ALA A 672 9.50 3.94 19.63
CA ALA A 672 10.81 3.45 20.06
C ALA A 672 10.88 1.91 19.99
N ASN A 673 9.84 1.20 20.46
CA ASN A 673 9.73 -0.25 20.28
C ASN A 673 9.68 -0.67 18.80
N PHE A 674 8.96 0.06 17.93
CA PHE A 674 8.98 -0.22 16.50
C PHE A 674 10.37 -0.01 15.88
N GLU A 675 11.06 1.07 16.23
CA GLU A 675 12.39 1.39 15.70
C GLU A 675 13.48 0.43 16.25
N LEU A 676 13.30 -0.14 17.45
CA LEU A 676 14.09 -1.27 17.96
C LEU A 676 13.90 -2.54 17.12
N ALA A 677 12.67 -2.85 16.71
CA ALA A 677 12.44 -3.98 15.79
C ALA A 677 13.15 -3.78 14.43
N VAL A 678 13.13 -2.56 13.90
CA VAL A 678 13.88 -2.20 12.68
C VAL A 678 15.40 -2.27 12.91
N LEU A 679 15.88 -1.90 14.11
CA LEU A 679 17.29 -2.01 14.50
C LEU A 679 17.79 -3.46 14.44
N GLU A 680 17.08 -4.40 15.08
CA GLU A 680 17.48 -5.81 15.06
C GLU A 680 17.54 -6.38 13.64
N LEU A 681 16.62 -5.98 12.75
CA LEU A 681 16.56 -6.48 11.37
C LEU A 681 17.63 -5.86 10.46
N LYS A 682 17.91 -4.55 10.59
CA LYS A 682 18.98 -3.90 9.80
C LYS A 682 20.38 -4.25 10.32
N TRP A 683 20.54 -4.53 11.61
CA TRP A 683 21.78 -5.08 12.17
C TRP A 683 22.01 -6.53 11.70
N ALA A 684 21.00 -7.40 11.79
CA ALA A 684 21.07 -8.75 11.24
C ALA A 684 21.37 -8.80 9.73
N GLN A 685 20.83 -7.83 8.96
CA GLN A 685 21.15 -7.67 7.55
C GLN A 685 22.65 -7.41 7.34
N ALA A 686 23.23 -6.44 8.06
CA ALA A 686 24.64 -6.11 7.91
C ALA A 686 25.57 -7.26 8.35
N GLU A 687 25.28 -7.93 9.47
CA GLU A 687 26.05 -9.11 9.94
C GLU A 687 26.03 -10.25 8.91
N ALA A 688 24.88 -10.48 8.25
CA ALA A 688 24.70 -11.51 7.24
C ALA A 688 25.36 -11.15 5.90
N GLU A 689 25.36 -9.87 5.53
CA GLU A 689 26.04 -9.34 4.34
C GLU A 689 27.57 -9.38 4.51
N GLU A 690 28.11 -8.99 5.67
CA GLU A 690 29.54 -9.09 6.00
C GLU A 690 30.03 -10.55 5.98
N LYS A 691 29.22 -11.49 6.49
CA LYS A 691 29.53 -12.92 6.48
C LYS A 691 29.41 -13.57 5.10
N GLY A 692 28.78 -12.92 4.12
CA GLY A 692 28.55 -13.45 2.78
C GLY A 692 27.40 -14.45 2.64
N ASP A 693 26.68 -14.78 3.71
CA ASP A 693 25.41 -15.51 3.66
C ASP A 693 24.28 -14.63 4.20
N THR A 694 23.59 -13.95 3.27
CA THR A 694 22.50 -13.02 3.57
C THR A 694 21.29 -13.66 4.25
N ASN A 695 21.22 -15.00 4.34
CA ASN A 695 20.13 -15.74 4.99
C ASN A 695 20.60 -16.58 6.20
N ASP A 696 21.82 -16.37 6.69
CA ASP A 696 22.42 -17.19 7.76
C ASP A 696 21.51 -17.30 8.99
N LYS A 697 21.06 -18.52 9.26
CA LYS A 697 20.11 -18.86 10.32
C LYS A 697 20.66 -18.61 11.74
N SER A 698 21.97 -18.67 11.94
CA SER A 698 22.62 -18.37 13.23
C SER A 698 22.55 -16.88 13.59
N ILE A 699 22.58 -16.00 12.58
CA ILE A 699 22.40 -14.55 12.74
C ILE A 699 20.90 -14.24 12.87
N TRP A 700 20.10 -14.67 11.88
CA TRP A 700 18.73 -14.22 11.75
C TRP A 700 17.75 -14.78 12.79
N ALA A 701 17.93 -16.02 13.28
CA ALA A 701 16.89 -16.68 14.09
C ALA A 701 16.54 -15.93 15.38
N TRP A 702 17.55 -15.43 16.12
CA TRP A 702 17.33 -14.70 17.37
C TRP A 702 16.95 -13.24 17.13
N ARG A 703 17.54 -12.60 16.11
CA ARG A 703 17.21 -11.23 15.67
C ARG A 703 15.74 -11.10 15.26
N LEU A 704 15.21 -12.08 14.53
CA LEU A 704 13.80 -12.14 14.12
C LEU A 704 12.85 -12.31 15.33
N ALA A 705 13.26 -13.06 16.36
CA ALA A 705 12.48 -13.22 17.59
C ALA A 705 12.50 -11.95 18.47
N GLY A 706 13.64 -11.26 18.54
CA GLY A 706 13.74 -9.94 19.18
C GLY A 706 12.85 -8.89 18.48
N ALA A 707 12.88 -8.87 17.14
CA ALA A 707 12.02 -7.99 16.34
C ALA A 707 10.52 -8.28 16.56
N ASP A 708 10.10 -9.54 16.64
CA ASP A 708 8.70 -9.89 17.00
C ASP A 708 8.33 -9.34 18.38
N ALA A 709 9.17 -9.57 19.41
CA ALA A 709 8.90 -9.14 20.78
C ALA A 709 8.80 -7.60 20.91
N HIS A 710 9.66 -6.87 20.20
CA HIS A 710 9.58 -5.42 20.10
C HIS A 710 8.31 -4.94 19.37
N LEU A 711 7.84 -5.64 18.33
CA LEU A 711 6.59 -5.30 17.66
C LEU A 711 5.34 -5.64 18.48
N ASP A 712 5.39 -6.68 19.30
CA ASP A 712 4.34 -7.01 20.27
C ASP A 712 4.28 -5.95 21.40
N ALA A 713 5.43 -5.45 21.86
CA ALA A 713 5.49 -4.30 22.78
C ALA A 713 4.95 -3.01 22.12
N ALA A 714 5.32 -2.72 20.87
CA ALA A 714 4.79 -1.57 20.12
C ALA A 714 3.26 -1.67 19.89
N GLN A 715 2.74 -2.89 19.70
CA GLN A 715 1.31 -3.17 19.52
C GLN A 715 0.46 -2.76 20.73
N VAL A 716 1.04 -2.68 21.94
CA VAL A 716 0.37 -2.20 23.16
C VAL A 716 0.03 -0.71 23.10
N PHE A 717 0.70 0.07 22.24
CA PHE A 717 0.46 1.50 22.02
C PHE A 717 -0.43 1.73 20.79
N ALA A 718 -0.25 0.90 19.76
CA ALA A 718 -1.05 0.94 18.53
C ALA A 718 -2.55 0.69 18.80
N GLY A 719 -3.42 1.46 18.13
CA GLY A 719 -4.88 1.31 18.25
C GLY A 719 -5.50 1.76 19.58
N LYS A 720 -4.73 2.39 20.49
CA LYS A 720 -5.30 3.18 21.59
C LYS A 720 -5.69 4.57 21.06
N ASN A 721 -6.99 4.88 21.07
CA ASN A 721 -7.55 6.13 20.55
C ASN A 721 -7.05 7.40 21.28
N GLU A 722 -6.53 7.25 22.49
CA GLU A 722 -5.99 8.34 23.33
C GLU A 722 -4.55 8.72 22.97
N ILE A 723 -3.82 7.81 22.30
CA ILE A 723 -2.42 7.99 21.90
C ILE A 723 -2.40 8.58 20.49
N ASP A 724 -1.77 9.75 20.34
CA ASP A 724 -1.71 10.46 19.06
C ASP A 724 -1.04 9.60 17.98
N LEU A 725 -1.62 9.63 16.77
CA LEU A 725 -1.11 8.93 15.58
C LEU A 725 -0.94 7.39 15.73
N SER A 726 -1.56 6.76 16.74
CA SER A 726 -1.44 5.32 17.03
C SER A 726 -1.92 4.40 15.89
N SER A 727 -2.74 4.89 14.96
CA SER A 727 -3.14 4.19 13.73
C SER A 727 -2.03 4.15 12.66
N ARG A 728 -1.16 5.17 12.60
CA ARG A 728 0.06 5.11 11.77
C ARG A 728 1.02 4.05 12.30
N LEU A 729 1.16 3.95 13.62
CA LEU A 729 1.98 2.92 14.27
C LEU A 729 1.43 1.50 13.99
N ASP A 730 0.12 1.27 14.14
CA ASP A 730 -0.53 -0.01 13.79
C ASP A 730 -0.25 -0.42 12.33
N SER A 731 -0.31 0.54 11.41
CA SER A 731 -0.03 0.34 9.98
C SER A 731 1.44 -0.01 9.72
N ARG A 732 2.40 0.68 10.36
CA ARG A 732 3.84 0.35 10.25
C ARG A 732 4.14 -1.04 10.82
N ILE A 733 3.57 -1.39 11.98
CA ILE A 733 3.71 -2.71 12.60
C ILE A 733 3.18 -3.81 11.69
N ALA A 734 2.04 -3.60 11.01
CA ALA A 734 1.50 -4.56 10.06
C ALA A 734 2.46 -4.80 8.88
N LEU A 735 2.91 -3.72 8.22
CA LEU A 735 3.85 -3.79 7.09
C LEU A 735 5.18 -4.46 7.48
N LEU A 736 5.73 -4.16 8.66
CA LEU A 736 6.99 -4.78 9.08
C LEU A 736 6.82 -6.25 9.47
N ARG A 737 5.69 -6.66 10.07
CA ARG A 737 5.41 -8.09 10.30
C ARG A 737 5.27 -8.86 8.98
N ASP A 738 4.75 -8.24 7.92
CA ASP A 738 4.70 -8.84 6.57
C ASP A 738 6.11 -9.06 5.98
N GLU A 739 7.04 -8.11 6.14
CA GLU A 739 8.44 -8.27 5.70
C GLU A 739 9.22 -9.28 6.56
N ILE A 740 9.00 -9.29 7.87
CA ILE A 740 9.53 -10.33 8.78
C ILE A 740 9.05 -11.73 8.35
N ALA A 741 7.78 -11.87 7.96
CA ALA A 741 7.23 -13.14 7.49
C ALA A 741 7.90 -13.63 6.19
N LYS A 742 8.19 -12.72 5.25
CA LYS A 742 8.98 -13.03 4.05
C LYS A 742 10.40 -13.48 4.39
N LYS A 743 11.11 -12.77 5.28
CA LYS A 743 12.48 -13.15 5.66
C LYS A 743 12.51 -14.51 6.38
N LYS A 744 11.52 -14.79 7.24
CA LYS A 744 11.27 -16.11 7.88
C LYS A 744 10.92 -17.23 6.92
N ALA A 745 10.67 -16.97 5.63
CA ALA A 745 10.46 -18.00 4.62
C ALA A 745 11.78 -18.48 3.99
N VAL A 746 12.78 -17.58 3.85
CA VAL A 746 14.07 -17.86 3.19
C VAL A 746 15.21 -18.24 4.13
N VAL A 747 15.08 -17.98 5.44
CA VAL A 747 16.05 -18.29 6.52
C VAL A 747 15.88 -19.73 7.09
N ARG A 748 15.06 -20.58 6.45
CA ARG A 748 14.53 -21.83 7.04
C ARG A 748 15.47 -23.01 7.08
#